data_AF-A0A938WMG2-F1
#
_entry.id   AF-A0A938WMG2-F1
#
_cell.length_a   1.000
_cell.length_b   1.000
_cell.length_c   1.000
_cell.angle_alpha   90.00
_cell.angle_beta   90.00
_cell.angle_gamma   90.00
#
_symmetry.space_group_name_H-M   'P 1'
#
loop_
_entity.id
_entity.type
_entity.pdbx_description
1 polymer ?
#
loop_
_entity_poly.entity_id
_entity_poly.type
_entity_poly.pdbx_seq_one_letter_code
_entity_poly.pdbx_strand_id
1 'polypeptide(L)'
;MKKQLLMMAAAFMGVAGSAYAYNIGDAVYTHSGKYKIVGENILVNGDFSNGTTGWTGLTGRAIPTDTFNVVPNGGPDGKPCLQVMISGGTMGNTLDGSANFRQSVRLAGGNTYVISYKVKANTGGVTSTARWSGRNDNYQDVFVNGNGLSPYPTETEDNKSQGSVAEWIDTKGGEWMTINYAYRAETDIYLNFEFFNLIQFDSFADFGVYSATQVGDDRIATSAANTLQSIIDDTETFPDAADYLSEPLAELRSAAENPDISVDELNGMVDMIMGSESALSEYLNAISADVSSYFDYFTFDDCTEKGANKGAAEGWSETGGRWGVRAPWSDMTTRHIFAESPANVAMAAGSQYQTAALPKGKYLYMVKGSGTRYYGDGSGKKSNFYIPDYYNNVSGMGFFINGDSAEMKDVPTYMSNIYYKVFDVAEDGDQTIGFYRDAQSAFTGNDRNKVSGSGIVRFDNMHIRILGVTNEDVEAYFLKETLANSQNALKVMVDSAKNVVALTKYIWGKDELQAVIDESDNVYATCTNPTQEDIDKLDAQMPIMRDAIRAYYAVNKEYVQLGEDIEAAKEVAADAKRPAGKDALNAAIKTAEDYYTPLNASSVRDSLTLVKTDSTLNAAVQTFYVANASWEAPAVMNLVNADFADNSTGWSIDAIGGTASWKFGTIDGVGRTMYFNRGNTAYDNKYAYQDVKVEQPGVYEFFATLAVHNSQWSSIEGQVTSTYLYANKDSIEVCTLGPGEPTAQVVGSFDDFSVVSKVTDINDTEQVPVAGYIRVGLEKRPLPDGTNAVVNMIYIANTKLLYYGSIEDYETGVTDVEVVDTTFDVYNLNGMKVRSNVNSLDGLAKGIYIVNGKKYVVK
;
A
#
# COMPACT_ATOMS: atom_id res chain seq x y z
N MET A 1 6.43 8.40 42.66
CA MET A 1 7.44 7.59 43.39
C MET A 1 8.79 8.27 43.25
N LYS A 2 9.40 8.72 44.35
CA LYS A 2 10.44 9.79 44.37
C LYS A 2 11.79 9.35 44.99
N LYS A 3 12.15 8.06 44.94
CA LYS A 3 13.30 7.56 45.74
C LYS A 3 14.26 6.52 45.11
N GLN A 4 14.24 6.22 43.80
CA GLN A 4 15.06 5.11 43.28
C GLN A 4 15.87 5.35 41.98
N LEU A 5 16.26 6.59 41.65
CA LEU A 5 16.99 6.86 40.39
C LEU A 5 18.37 7.52 40.57
N LEU A 6 19.03 7.28 41.71
CA LEU A 6 20.32 7.93 42.03
C LEU A 6 21.57 7.03 41.88
N MET A 7 21.48 5.84 41.25
CA MET A 7 22.56 4.84 41.29
C MET A 7 23.42 4.63 40.02
N MET A 8 23.26 5.40 38.94
CA MET A 8 24.17 5.31 37.77
C MET A 8 25.08 6.52 37.54
N ALA A 9 24.87 7.63 38.27
CA ALA A 9 25.77 8.79 38.19
C ALA A 9 27.18 8.52 38.80
N ALA A 10 27.36 7.41 39.51
CA ALA A 10 28.62 7.04 40.16
C ALA A 10 29.54 6.15 39.30
N ALA A 11 29.16 5.78 38.07
CA ALA A 11 30.01 4.92 37.23
C ALA A 11 31.10 5.72 36.46
N PHE A 12 30.93 7.03 36.26
CA PHE A 12 31.93 7.91 35.64
C PHE A 12 32.73 8.76 36.63
N MET A 13 32.33 8.76 37.91
CA MET A 13 33.20 9.19 39.00
C MET A 13 33.57 7.93 39.76
N GLY A 14 34.77 7.39 39.57
CA GLY A 14 35.21 6.18 40.27
C GLY A 14 34.90 6.26 41.78
N VAL A 15 33.81 5.62 42.21
CA VAL A 15 33.53 5.37 43.63
C VAL A 15 33.70 3.87 43.88
N ALA A 16 34.94 3.45 43.69
CA ALA A 16 35.64 2.51 44.57
C ALA A 16 37.05 3.09 44.65
N GLY A 17 37.51 3.47 45.84
CA GLY A 17 38.72 4.29 46.04
C GLY A 17 39.84 3.86 45.10
N SER A 18 40.13 4.68 44.09
CA SER A 18 41.06 4.31 43.03
C SER A 18 42.41 4.08 43.67
N ALA A 19 42.89 2.83 43.67
CA ALA A 19 44.27 2.57 44.03
C ALA A 19 45.18 3.53 43.24
N TYR A 20 46.26 3.98 43.88
CA TYR A 20 47.24 4.85 43.26
C TYR A 20 48.05 4.18 42.13
N ALA A 21 47.76 2.92 41.80
CA ALA A 21 48.21 2.19 40.62
C ALA A 21 47.30 0.96 40.46
N TYR A 22 47.07 0.50 39.23
CA TYR A 22 46.33 -0.76 39.02
C TYR A 22 47.19 -1.99 39.37
N ASN A 23 46.53 -2.99 39.94
CA ASN A 23 47.09 -4.31 40.28
C ASN A 23 46.59 -5.37 39.29
N ILE A 24 47.32 -6.49 39.22
CA ILE A 24 46.85 -7.67 38.48
C ILE A 24 45.51 -8.13 39.05
N GLY A 25 44.52 -8.29 38.18
CA GLY A 25 43.15 -8.63 38.52
C GLY A 25 42.19 -7.44 38.55
N ASP A 26 42.68 -6.20 38.59
CA ASP A 26 41.83 -5.01 38.59
C ASP A 26 41.07 -4.88 37.25
N ALA A 27 39.83 -4.43 37.32
CA ALA A 27 39.02 -4.09 36.16
C ALA A 27 39.15 -2.61 35.83
N VAL A 28 39.37 -2.29 34.56
CA VAL A 28 39.50 -0.92 34.05
C VAL A 28 38.49 -0.71 32.92
N TYR A 29 37.71 0.35 33.04
CA TYR A 29 36.76 0.76 32.02
C TYR A 29 37.37 1.82 31.13
N THR A 30 37.15 1.65 29.83
CA THR A 30 37.46 2.61 28.78
C THR A 30 36.21 2.83 27.92
N HIS A 31 36.28 3.74 26.95
CA HIS A 31 35.22 3.92 25.95
C HIS A 31 35.05 2.69 25.05
N SER A 32 36.06 1.82 24.90
CA SER A 32 35.99 0.62 24.06
C SER A 32 35.57 -0.65 24.82
N GLY A 33 35.37 -0.56 26.14
CA GLY A 33 34.87 -1.67 26.97
C GLY A 33 35.59 -1.83 28.32
N LYS A 34 35.38 -2.98 28.94
CA LYS A 34 35.99 -3.40 30.21
C LYS A 34 37.21 -4.29 29.98
N TYR A 35 38.28 -4.02 30.71
CA TYR A 35 39.56 -4.73 30.59
C TYR A 35 40.04 -5.20 31.95
N LYS A 36 40.50 -6.44 32.05
CA LYS A 36 41.13 -7.00 33.25
C LYS A 36 42.64 -6.88 33.12
N ILE A 37 43.30 -6.31 34.13
CA ILE A 37 44.76 -6.21 34.18
C ILE A 37 45.36 -7.60 34.43
N VAL A 38 46.29 -8.02 33.57
CA VAL A 38 46.96 -9.34 33.65
C VAL A 38 48.48 -9.24 33.84
N GLY A 39 49.05 -8.03 33.78
CA GLY A 39 50.46 -7.77 34.02
C GLY A 39 50.71 -6.55 34.89
N GLU A 40 51.90 -6.49 35.50
CA GLU A 40 52.36 -5.31 36.26
C GLU A 40 52.56 -4.08 35.37
N ASN A 41 52.65 -2.90 35.97
CA ASN A 41 52.98 -1.66 35.26
C ASN A 41 54.35 -1.77 34.61
N ILE A 42 54.41 -1.70 33.28
CA ILE A 42 55.68 -1.75 32.54
C ILE A 42 56.34 -0.37 32.39
N LEU A 43 55.67 0.70 32.82
CA LEU A 43 56.22 2.05 32.84
C LEU A 43 57.05 2.28 34.11
N VAL A 44 58.22 2.90 33.97
CA VAL A 44 59.11 3.18 35.10
C VAL A 44 58.78 4.55 35.72
N ASN A 45 58.74 4.63 37.05
CA ASN A 45 58.57 5.86 37.84
C ASN A 45 57.37 6.71 37.37
N GLY A 46 56.25 6.07 37.02
CA GLY A 46 55.01 6.75 36.64
C GLY A 46 54.32 7.47 37.80
N ASP A 47 54.68 7.12 39.04
CA ASP A 47 54.20 7.71 40.29
C ASP A 47 54.99 8.95 40.74
N PHE A 48 56.12 9.25 40.09
CA PHE A 48 57.09 10.28 40.47
C PHE A 48 57.68 10.13 41.89
N SER A 49 57.62 8.95 42.50
CA SER A 49 58.18 8.71 43.83
C SER A 49 59.72 8.78 43.84
N ASN A 50 60.34 8.51 42.69
CA ASN A 50 61.78 8.66 42.47
C ASN A 50 62.10 9.93 41.63
N GLY A 51 61.38 11.01 41.91
CA GLY A 51 61.54 12.29 41.20
C GLY A 51 61.17 12.17 39.72
N THR A 52 61.98 12.75 38.83
CA THR A 52 61.78 12.71 37.37
C THR A 52 62.59 11.61 36.67
N THR A 53 63.13 10.63 37.41
CA THR A 53 63.93 9.54 36.84
C THR A 53 63.13 8.78 35.76
N GLY A 54 63.74 8.49 34.61
CA GLY A 54 63.06 7.82 33.47
C GLY A 54 62.26 8.76 32.56
N TRP A 55 61.92 9.96 33.04
CA TRP A 55 61.21 10.97 32.28
C TRP A 55 62.19 12.01 31.70
N THR A 56 61.90 12.47 30.49
CA THR A 56 62.75 13.44 29.76
C THR A 56 61.90 14.53 29.12
N GLY A 57 62.51 15.63 28.71
CA GLY A 57 61.89 16.55 27.75
C GLY A 57 61.91 15.96 26.32
N LEU A 58 61.22 16.62 25.38
CA LEU A 58 61.11 16.19 23.97
C LEU A 58 62.45 15.96 23.26
N THR A 59 63.50 16.68 23.65
CA THR A 59 64.86 16.52 23.08
C THR A 59 65.69 15.41 23.74
N GLY A 60 65.09 14.62 24.65
CA GLY A 60 65.79 13.58 25.42
C GLY A 60 66.67 14.12 26.56
N ARG A 61 66.58 15.42 26.88
CA ARG A 61 67.27 16.03 28.03
C ARG A 61 66.49 15.80 29.31
N ALA A 62 67.14 15.93 30.47
CA ALA A 62 66.47 15.88 31.77
C ALA A 62 65.36 16.95 31.85
N ILE A 63 64.29 16.64 32.59
CA ILE A 63 63.19 17.58 32.83
C ILE A 63 63.72 18.82 33.59
N PRO A 64 63.47 20.05 33.12
CA PRO A 64 63.92 21.27 33.80
C PRO A 64 63.21 21.48 35.15
N THR A 65 63.98 21.65 36.22
CA THR A 65 63.47 21.82 37.59
C THR A 65 62.90 23.21 37.90
N ASP A 66 63.14 24.18 37.02
CA ASP A 66 62.50 25.51 37.04
C ASP A 66 61.10 25.49 36.42
N THR A 67 60.85 24.53 35.52
CA THR A 67 59.60 24.37 34.77
C THR A 67 58.67 23.36 35.43
N PHE A 68 59.22 22.32 36.05
CA PHE A 68 58.46 21.27 36.74
C PHE A 68 58.96 21.07 38.17
N ASN A 69 58.02 20.78 39.06
CA ASN A 69 58.31 20.41 40.43
C ASN A 69 57.58 19.12 40.80
N VAL A 70 58.28 18.20 41.46
CA VAL A 70 57.64 17.03 42.07
C VAL A 70 57.12 17.44 43.44
N VAL A 71 55.80 17.41 43.62
CA VAL A 71 55.11 17.79 44.86
C VAL A 71 54.81 16.51 45.65
N PRO A 72 55.53 16.21 46.76
CA PRO A 72 55.48 14.89 47.39
C PRO A 72 54.10 14.44 47.91
N ASN A 73 53.23 15.39 48.28
CA ASN A 73 51.87 15.13 48.77
C ASN A 73 50.81 15.88 47.94
N GLY A 74 51.10 16.17 46.68
CA GLY A 74 50.22 16.97 45.80
C GLY A 74 49.26 16.13 44.94
N GLY A 75 49.57 14.84 44.78
CA GLY A 75 48.83 13.88 43.97
C GLY A 75 47.63 13.25 44.69
N PRO A 76 46.85 12.43 43.97
CA PRO A 76 45.81 11.59 44.55
C PRO A 76 46.32 10.78 45.74
N ASP A 77 45.49 10.59 46.76
CA ASP A 77 45.82 9.87 47.99
C ASP A 77 47.08 10.37 48.74
N GLY A 78 47.44 11.64 48.54
CA GLY A 78 48.59 12.27 49.20
C GLY A 78 49.95 11.78 48.69
N LYS A 79 50.00 11.27 47.46
CA LYS A 79 51.22 10.77 46.81
C LYS A 79 51.92 11.84 45.96
N PRO A 80 53.14 11.60 45.46
CA PRO A 80 53.87 12.57 44.65
C PRO A 80 53.20 12.85 43.31
N CYS A 81 53.17 14.10 42.85
CA CYS A 81 52.77 14.43 41.48
C CYS A 81 53.78 15.34 40.81
N LEU A 82 53.83 15.32 39.49
CA LEU A 82 54.57 16.29 38.69
C LEU A 82 53.67 17.49 38.43
N GLN A 83 54.03 18.65 38.97
CA GLN A 83 53.31 19.91 38.76
C GLN A 83 54.09 20.85 37.84
N VAL A 84 53.39 21.47 36.90
CA VAL A 84 53.92 22.51 36.03
C VAL A 84 54.05 23.81 36.82
N MET A 85 55.27 24.32 36.95
CA MET A 85 55.57 25.55 37.71
C MET A 85 55.57 26.79 36.85
N ILE A 86 55.88 26.65 35.56
CA ILE A 86 55.93 27.76 34.60
C ILE A 86 55.34 27.25 33.28
N SER A 87 54.33 27.94 32.75
CA SER A 87 53.84 27.67 31.40
C SER A 87 54.94 27.91 30.37
N GLY A 88 55.01 27.02 29.38
CA GLY A 88 55.90 27.22 28.24
C GLY A 88 55.50 28.41 27.38
N GLY A 89 56.50 29.11 26.82
CA GLY A 89 56.27 30.04 25.72
C GLY A 89 56.07 29.31 24.39
N THR A 90 55.33 29.94 23.47
CA THR A 90 55.10 29.48 22.09
C THR A 90 56.41 29.19 21.35
N MET A 91 56.46 28.14 20.51
CA MET A 91 57.68 27.69 19.80
C MET A 91 58.50 28.83 19.17
N GLY A 92 59.74 28.99 19.66
CA GLY A 92 60.89 29.36 18.81
C GLY A 92 61.57 28.09 18.28
N ASN A 93 62.52 28.22 17.35
CA ASN A 93 63.21 27.10 16.66
C ASN A 93 64.06 26.18 17.59
N THR A 94 64.06 26.42 18.90
CA THR A 94 64.75 25.64 19.92
C THR A 94 63.69 25.30 20.98
N LEU A 95 63.42 24.02 21.24
CA LEU A 95 62.45 23.56 22.25
C LEU A 95 62.71 24.10 23.68
N ASP A 96 63.84 24.77 23.88
CA ASP A 96 64.25 25.55 25.05
C ASP A 96 63.21 26.65 25.36
N GLY A 97 62.37 26.43 26.39
CA GLY A 97 61.34 27.38 26.85
C GLY A 97 59.89 26.87 26.81
N SER A 98 59.66 25.61 26.40
CA SER A 98 58.33 24.97 26.43
C SER A 98 58.17 24.05 27.65
N ALA A 99 57.02 24.07 28.33
CA ALA A 99 56.70 23.12 29.40
C ALA A 99 56.31 21.78 28.78
N ASN A 100 57.25 20.85 28.73
CA ASN A 100 57.07 19.54 28.10
C ASN A 100 57.78 18.41 28.86
N PHE A 101 57.20 17.21 28.77
CA PHE A 101 57.83 15.98 29.24
C PHE A 101 57.32 14.77 28.46
N ARG A 102 58.11 13.70 28.45
CA ARG A 102 57.81 12.45 27.76
C ARG A 102 58.46 11.23 28.42
N GLN A 103 57.87 10.08 28.14
CA GLN A 103 58.46 8.76 28.35
C GLN A 103 57.90 7.79 27.31
N SER A 104 58.72 6.83 26.88
CA SER A 104 58.34 5.80 25.91
C SER A 104 58.53 4.41 26.50
N VAL A 105 57.63 3.48 26.17
CA VAL A 105 57.72 2.08 26.57
C VAL A 105 57.50 1.15 25.38
N ARG A 106 58.24 0.05 25.33
CA ARG A 106 58.09 -0.97 24.28
C ARG A 106 56.92 -1.89 24.61
N LEU A 107 55.99 -2.01 23.68
CA LEU A 107 54.88 -2.96 23.70
C LEU A 107 55.24 -4.19 22.87
N ALA A 108 54.86 -5.37 23.34
CA ALA A 108 55.02 -6.61 22.60
C ALA A 108 53.80 -6.87 21.73
N GLY A 109 54.03 -7.27 20.47
CA GLY A 109 52.97 -7.58 19.51
C GLY A 109 52.07 -8.74 19.96
N GLY A 110 50.82 -8.72 19.52
CA GLY A 110 49.76 -9.67 19.86
C GLY A 110 49.04 -9.40 21.18
N ASN A 111 49.46 -8.40 21.96
CA ASN A 111 48.91 -8.12 23.29
C ASN A 111 48.01 -6.87 23.31
N THR A 112 47.06 -6.87 24.24
CA THR A 112 46.24 -5.72 24.58
C THR A 112 46.80 -5.05 25.82
N TYR A 113 46.77 -3.71 25.83
CA TYR A 113 47.27 -2.89 26.92
C TYR A 113 46.20 -1.89 27.37
N VAL A 114 46.16 -1.66 28.68
CA VAL A 114 45.50 -0.50 29.28
C VAL A 114 46.56 0.55 29.57
N ILE A 115 46.31 1.77 29.10
CA ILE A 115 47.14 2.94 29.34
C ILE A 115 46.38 3.83 30.30
N SER A 116 47.00 4.25 31.40
CA SER A 116 46.38 5.12 32.38
C SER A 116 47.29 6.26 32.82
N TYR A 117 46.68 7.38 33.19
CA TYR A 117 47.33 8.44 33.95
C TYR A 117 46.29 9.29 34.68
N LYS A 118 46.71 9.97 35.73
CA LYS A 118 45.88 10.94 36.46
C LYS A 118 46.31 12.36 36.14
N VAL A 119 45.34 13.22 35.86
CA VAL A 119 45.55 14.64 35.53
C VAL A 119 44.67 15.53 36.40
N LYS A 120 45.22 16.66 36.83
CA LYS A 120 44.48 17.77 37.41
C LYS A 120 44.82 19.02 36.64
N ALA A 121 43.88 19.48 35.82
CA ALA A 121 44.03 20.70 35.06
C ALA A 121 43.82 21.93 35.96
N ASN A 122 44.59 23.00 35.74
CA ASN A 122 44.40 24.26 36.48
C ASN A 122 43.09 24.95 36.07
N THR A 123 42.92 25.15 34.76
CA THR A 123 41.69 25.64 34.14
C THR A 123 41.10 24.50 33.33
N GLY A 124 39.89 24.06 33.67
CA GLY A 124 39.21 23.00 32.93
C GLY A 124 39.02 23.36 31.46
N GLY A 125 38.71 22.36 30.65
CA GLY A 125 38.55 22.48 29.21
C GLY A 125 39.11 21.29 28.45
N VAL A 126 38.91 21.36 27.14
CA VAL A 126 39.28 20.30 26.21
C VAL A 126 40.79 20.36 25.95
N THR A 127 41.50 19.30 26.29
CA THR A 127 42.92 19.15 25.96
C THR A 127 43.04 18.52 24.57
N SER A 128 43.93 19.07 23.74
CA SER A 128 44.17 18.46 22.43
C SER A 128 45.02 17.22 22.62
N THR A 129 44.49 16.09 22.19
CA THR A 129 45.17 14.79 22.26
C THR A 129 45.66 14.31 20.90
N ALA A 130 45.26 14.97 19.80
CA ALA A 130 45.74 14.68 18.46
C ALA A 130 46.76 15.71 17.96
N ARG A 131 47.88 15.22 17.40
CA ARG A 131 49.07 15.92 16.84
C ARG A 131 48.79 17.05 15.83
N TRP A 132 47.54 17.29 15.45
CA TRP A 132 47.13 18.21 14.38
C TRP A 132 46.79 19.64 14.83
N SER A 133 46.58 19.91 16.12
CA SER A 133 46.37 21.27 16.61
C SER A 133 47.70 22.01 16.69
N GLY A 134 47.81 23.14 15.98
CA GLY A 134 49.09 23.79 15.75
C GLY A 134 49.76 24.29 17.03
N ARG A 135 50.86 23.64 17.46
CA ARG A 135 52.07 24.10 18.21
C ARG A 135 51.92 25.07 19.42
N ASN A 136 50.71 25.48 19.81
CA ASN A 136 50.45 26.59 20.72
C ASN A 136 49.47 26.22 21.85
N ASP A 137 49.11 24.93 22.01
CA ASP A 137 48.01 24.48 22.88
C ASP A 137 48.48 23.52 23.97
N ASN A 138 47.72 23.42 25.06
CA ASN A 138 47.92 22.41 26.11
C ASN A 138 47.68 21.02 25.50
N TYR A 139 48.76 20.27 25.33
CA TYR A 139 48.81 19.05 24.53
C TYR A 139 49.15 17.85 25.39
N GLN A 140 48.28 16.84 25.40
CA GLN A 140 48.41 15.62 26.19
C GLN A 140 48.18 14.41 25.28
N ASP A 141 49.24 13.93 24.65
CA ASP A 141 49.12 12.86 23.65
C ASP A 141 49.76 11.56 24.13
N VAL A 142 49.11 10.48 23.72
CA VAL A 142 49.59 9.12 23.82
C VAL A 142 49.51 8.52 22.43
N PHE A 143 50.65 8.16 21.86
CA PHE A 143 50.70 7.63 20.50
C PHE A 143 51.72 6.52 20.37
N VAL A 144 51.67 5.80 19.26
CA VAL A 144 52.62 4.72 18.96
C VAL A 144 53.53 5.05 17.79
N ASN A 145 54.78 4.60 17.83
CA ASN A 145 55.73 4.68 16.71
C ASN A 145 56.77 3.55 16.75
N GLY A 146 57.64 3.50 15.73
CA GLY A 146 58.56 2.37 15.52
C GLY A 146 59.76 2.33 16.48
N ASN A 147 60.15 3.44 17.09
CA ASN A 147 61.43 3.54 17.80
C ASN A 147 61.41 4.28 19.15
N GLY A 148 60.25 4.78 19.59
CA GLY A 148 60.12 5.47 20.89
C GLY A 148 60.77 6.85 20.94
N LEU A 149 61.16 7.45 19.81
CA LEU A 149 61.70 8.80 19.75
C LEU A 149 60.60 9.83 19.46
N SER A 150 60.75 11.05 20.00
CA SER A 150 59.82 12.14 19.69
C SER A 150 59.99 12.58 18.24
N PRO A 151 58.89 12.92 17.53
CA PRO A 151 58.97 13.46 16.19
C PRO A 151 59.43 14.93 16.11
N TYR A 152 59.44 15.68 17.22
CA TYR A 152 59.69 17.13 17.20
C TYR A 152 61.16 17.57 17.05
N PRO A 153 62.18 16.85 17.57
CA PRO A 153 63.59 17.22 17.35
C PRO A 153 64.05 16.95 15.91
N THR A 154 63.52 15.89 15.28
CA THR A 154 63.83 15.48 13.90
C THR A 154 62.73 14.55 13.40
N GLU A 155 62.06 14.92 12.31
CA GLU A 155 60.99 14.09 11.74
C GLU A 155 61.58 13.11 10.72
N THR A 156 61.85 11.88 11.16
CA THR A 156 62.14 10.72 10.30
C THR A 156 60.89 9.86 10.16
N GLU A 157 60.83 8.97 9.15
CA GLU A 157 59.73 8.01 9.01
C GLU A 157 59.50 7.19 10.29
N ASP A 158 60.57 6.72 10.95
CA ASP A 158 60.45 5.89 12.16
C ASP A 158 59.98 6.67 13.40
N ASN A 159 60.27 7.97 13.47
CA ASN A 159 59.86 8.84 14.59
C ASN A 159 58.39 9.28 14.48
N LYS A 160 57.82 9.28 13.26
CA LYS A 160 56.44 9.69 13.04
C LYS A 160 55.49 8.78 13.81
N SER A 161 54.45 9.40 14.40
CA SER A 161 53.32 8.65 14.94
C SER A 161 52.74 7.74 13.85
N GLN A 162 52.63 6.45 14.17
CA GLN A 162 52.00 5.41 13.36
C GLN A 162 50.53 5.19 13.77
N GLY A 163 50.11 5.77 14.89
CA GLY A 163 48.74 5.73 15.39
C GLY A 163 48.60 6.53 16.69
N SER A 164 47.46 7.19 16.86
CA SER A 164 47.08 7.84 18.12
C SER A 164 46.40 6.81 19.03
N VAL A 165 46.72 6.83 20.31
CA VAL A 165 46.01 6.09 21.36
C VAL A 165 45.14 7.02 22.19
N ALA A 166 45.59 8.26 22.39
CA ALA A 166 44.84 9.25 23.14
C ALA A 166 43.60 9.72 22.36
N GLU A 167 42.54 9.95 23.12
CA GLU A 167 41.26 10.51 22.67
C GLU A 167 41.04 11.91 23.25
N TRP A 168 40.15 12.70 22.69
CA TRP A 168 39.91 14.06 23.18
C TRP A 168 39.21 14.04 24.54
N ILE A 169 39.72 14.82 25.49
CA ILE A 169 39.25 14.81 26.88
C ILE A 169 38.87 16.22 27.30
N ASP A 170 37.69 16.37 27.89
CA ASP A 170 37.31 17.57 28.63
C ASP A 170 37.71 17.42 30.10
N THR A 171 38.75 18.14 30.51
CA THR A 171 39.27 18.10 31.88
C THR A 171 38.49 19.07 32.78
N LYS A 172 38.16 18.65 34.01
CA LYS A 172 37.57 19.52 35.01
C LYS A 172 38.66 20.30 35.74
N GLY A 173 38.51 21.62 35.81
CA GLY A 173 39.47 22.49 36.48
C GLY A 173 39.51 22.23 37.99
N GLY A 174 40.70 22.04 38.55
CA GLY A 174 40.93 21.90 39.98
C GLY A 174 40.69 20.50 40.56
N GLU A 175 40.16 19.57 39.79
CA GLU A 175 39.86 18.20 40.22
C GLU A 175 40.80 17.17 39.57
N TRP A 176 41.13 16.11 40.29
CA TRP A 176 41.87 14.97 39.72
C TRP A 176 40.93 14.09 38.90
N MET A 177 41.36 13.73 37.70
CA MET A 177 40.67 12.81 36.81
C MET A 177 41.62 11.67 36.44
N THR A 178 41.08 10.45 36.37
CA THR A 178 41.78 9.30 35.81
C THR A 178 41.42 9.16 34.34
N ILE A 179 42.43 9.05 33.49
CA ILE A 179 42.29 8.84 32.06
C ILE A 179 42.71 7.41 31.76
N ASN A 180 41.86 6.68 31.03
CA ASN A 180 42.14 5.31 30.61
C ASN A 180 41.92 5.15 29.12
N TYR A 181 42.88 4.51 28.45
CA TYR A 181 42.78 4.08 27.07
C TYR A 181 43.06 2.58 26.97
N ALA A 182 42.54 1.97 25.91
CA ALA A 182 42.92 0.62 25.52
C ALA A 182 43.64 0.65 24.16
N TYR A 183 44.67 -0.17 24.01
CA TYR A 183 45.39 -0.31 22.76
C TYR A 183 45.80 -1.76 22.53
N ARG A 184 45.51 -2.28 21.33
CA ARG A 184 46.01 -3.59 20.90
C ARG A 184 47.22 -3.41 20.00
N ALA A 185 48.37 -3.91 20.44
CA ALA A 185 49.59 -3.88 19.66
C ALA A 185 49.61 -5.09 18.71
N GLU A 186 49.47 -4.88 17.41
CA GLU A 186 49.56 -5.98 16.43
C GLU A 186 50.98 -6.50 16.23
N THR A 187 51.97 -5.62 16.39
CA THR A 187 53.41 -5.92 16.29
C THR A 187 54.16 -5.22 17.43
N ASP A 188 55.43 -5.57 17.62
CA ASP A 188 56.29 -4.86 18.57
C ASP A 188 56.39 -3.39 18.19
N ILE A 189 55.98 -2.50 19.10
CA ILE A 189 55.88 -1.06 18.84
C ILE A 189 56.21 -0.27 20.12
N TYR A 190 56.49 1.02 20.01
CA TYR A 190 56.69 1.88 21.18
C TYR A 190 55.46 2.76 21.42
N LEU A 191 54.94 2.72 22.64
CA LEU A 191 53.97 3.69 23.15
C LEU A 191 54.73 4.90 23.71
N ASN A 192 54.25 6.10 23.43
CA ASN A 192 54.85 7.35 23.85
C ASN A 192 53.81 8.17 24.60
N PHE A 193 54.11 8.54 25.85
CA PHE A 193 53.45 9.68 26.50
C PHE A 193 54.21 10.93 26.10
N GLU A 194 53.55 11.88 25.47
CA GLU A 194 54.18 13.11 25.00
C GLU A 194 53.31 14.34 25.30
N PHE A 195 53.73 15.10 26.30
CA PHE A 195 52.95 16.17 26.91
C PHE A 195 53.69 17.49 26.66
N PHE A 196 53.01 18.49 26.07
CA PHE A 196 53.64 19.68 25.52
C PHE A 196 52.82 20.96 25.77
N ASN A 197 53.53 22.07 25.93
CA ASN A 197 52.97 23.42 26.15
C ASN A 197 51.91 23.45 27.27
N LEU A 198 52.26 22.79 28.38
CA LEU A 198 51.38 22.59 29.52
C LEU A 198 51.13 23.90 30.28
N ILE A 199 49.97 23.99 30.93
CA ILE A 199 49.55 25.18 31.67
C ILE A 199 50.12 25.14 33.08
N GLN A 200 50.51 26.30 33.61
CA GLN A 200 50.97 26.43 34.99
C GLN A 200 49.92 25.87 35.95
N PHE A 201 50.37 25.06 36.90
CA PHE A 201 49.61 24.29 37.88
C PHE A 201 48.86 23.06 37.36
N ASP A 202 48.93 22.75 36.07
CA ASP A 202 48.59 21.41 35.61
C ASP A 202 49.46 20.40 36.36
N SER A 203 48.83 19.34 36.85
CA SER A 203 49.47 18.32 37.67
C SER A 203 49.18 16.94 37.11
N PHE A 204 50.20 16.08 37.07
CA PHE A 204 50.13 14.74 36.51
C PHE A 204 50.67 13.71 37.50
N ALA A 205 50.05 12.55 37.58
CA ALA A 205 50.40 11.49 38.50
C ALA A 205 50.03 10.13 37.93
N ASP A 206 50.59 9.08 38.53
CA ASP A 206 50.13 7.69 38.34
C ASP A 206 50.04 7.25 36.87
N PHE A 207 51.13 7.46 36.12
CA PHE A 207 51.21 6.93 34.77
C PHE A 207 51.44 5.42 34.79
N GLY A 208 50.67 4.70 33.98
CA GLY A 208 50.80 3.26 33.86
C GLY A 208 50.48 2.72 32.49
N VAL A 209 51.16 1.62 32.18
CA VAL A 209 50.91 0.80 30.99
C VAL A 209 50.88 -0.63 31.48
N TYR A 210 49.76 -1.31 31.24
CA TYR A 210 49.50 -2.61 31.82
C TYR A 210 49.06 -3.57 30.72
N SER A 211 49.63 -4.78 30.67
CA SER A 211 49.04 -5.84 29.84
C SER A 211 47.65 -6.17 30.38
N ALA A 212 46.67 -6.28 29.49
CA ALA A 212 45.28 -6.50 29.83
C ALA A 212 44.58 -7.44 28.86
N THR A 213 43.47 -8.03 29.29
CA THR A 213 42.55 -8.80 28.45
C THR A 213 41.18 -8.13 28.48
N GLN A 214 40.52 -8.01 27.32
CA GLN A 214 39.15 -7.52 27.28
C GLN A 214 38.20 -8.58 27.86
N VAL A 215 37.30 -8.17 28.75
CA VAL A 215 36.29 -9.01 29.39
C VAL A 215 34.91 -8.42 29.16
N GLY A 216 33.85 -9.18 29.43
CA GLY A 216 32.47 -8.71 29.29
C GLY A 216 32.20 -7.46 30.12
N ASP A 217 31.62 -6.45 29.48
CA ASP A 217 31.30 -5.17 30.10
C ASP A 217 30.00 -5.27 30.94
N ASP A 218 30.18 -5.49 32.24
CA ASP A 218 29.08 -5.66 33.21
C ASP A 218 28.05 -4.53 33.25
N ARG A 219 28.36 -3.35 32.69
CA ARG A 219 27.41 -2.24 32.55
C ARG A 219 26.23 -2.63 31.65
N ILE A 220 26.45 -3.50 30.67
CA ILE A 220 25.42 -4.02 29.76
C ILE A 220 24.44 -4.92 30.53
N ALA A 221 24.94 -5.93 31.25
CA ALA A 221 24.10 -6.81 32.06
C ALA A 221 23.43 -6.08 33.22
N THR A 222 24.10 -5.08 33.82
CA THR A 222 23.51 -4.22 34.85
C THR A 222 22.32 -3.41 34.30
N SER A 223 22.43 -2.83 33.10
CA SER A 223 21.33 -2.13 32.44
C SER A 223 20.14 -3.06 32.16
N ALA A 224 20.40 -4.24 31.61
CA ALA A 224 19.38 -5.25 31.37
C ALA A 224 18.70 -5.69 32.68
N ALA A 225 19.48 -5.99 33.73
CA ALA A 225 18.96 -6.39 35.04
C ALA A 225 18.09 -5.31 35.68
N ASN A 226 18.46 -4.03 35.55
CA ASN A 226 17.63 -2.93 36.04
C ASN A 226 16.31 -2.83 35.27
N THR A 227 16.32 -3.11 33.97
CA THR A 227 15.11 -3.15 33.15
C THR A 227 14.20 -4.29 33.60
N LEU A 228 14.71 -5.52 33.73
CA LEU A 228 13.93 -6.67 34.25
C LEU A 228 13.35 -6.38 35.63
N GLN A 229 14.18 -5.87 36.54
CA GLN A 229 13.73 -5.55 37.89
C GLN A 229 12.57 -4.55 37.86
N SER A 230 12.63 -3.53 36.99
CA SER A 230 11.54 -2.56 36.87
C SER A 230 10.23 -3.16 36.34
N ILE A 231 10.31 -4.16 35.45
CA ILE A 231 9.15 -4.91 34.96
C ILE A 231 8.59 -5.79 36.08
N ILE A 232 9.45 -6.50 36.81
CA ILE A 232 9.07 -7.36 37.94
C ILE A 232 8.41 -6.55 39.07
N ASP A 233 8.91 -5.35 39.34
CA ASP A 233 8.41 -4.49 40.42
C ASP A 233 7.05 -3.85 40.08
N ASP A 234 6.70 -3.68 38.80
CA ASP A 234 5.42 -3.11 38.34
C ASP A 234 4.39 -4.22 38.08
N THR A 235 3.86 -4.78 39.17
CA THR A 235 2.86 -5.86 39.13
C THR A 235 1.48 -5.43 38.64
N GLU A 236 1.21 -4.13 38.53
CA GLU A 236 -0.05 -3.61 37.98
C GLU A 236 -0.05 -3.68 36.46
N THR A 237 1.07 -3.29 35.84
CA THR A 237 1.23 -3.32 34.38
C THR A 237 1.68 -4.69 33.88
N PHE A 238 2.51 -5.39 34.67
CA PHE A 238 3.15 -6.66 34.32
C PHE A 238 2.82 -7.73 35.38
N PRO A 239 1.60 -8.28 35.35
CA PRO A 239 1.19 -9.33 36.29
C PRO A 239 2.07 -10.58 36.11
N ASP A 240 2.38 -11.25 37.22
CA ASP A 240 3.12 -12.51 37.26
C ASP A 240 4.54 -12.49 36.63
N ALA A 241 5.09 -11.30 36.34
CA ALA A 241 6.44 -11.15 35.76
C ALA A 241 7.53 -11.85 36.58
N ALA A 242 7.39 -11.86 37.91
CA ALA A 242 8.34 -12.50 38.80
C ALA A 242 8.47 -14.01 38.55
N ASP A 243 7.40 -14.69 38.13
CA ASP A 243 7.40 -16.14 37.91
C ASP A 243 8.23 -16.54 36.68
N TYR A 244 8.36 -15.62 35.71
CA TYR A 244 9.11 -15.82 34.47
C TYR A 244 10.52 -15.22 34.55
N LEU A 245 10.66 -14.04 35.16
CA LEU A 245 11.85 -13.20 34.98
C LEU A 245 12.80 -13.19 36.18
N SER A 246 12.44 -13.79 37.33
CA SER A 246 13.31 -13.78 38.52
C SER A 246 14.62 -14.58 38.33
N GLU A 247 14.56 -15.72 37.67
CA GLU A 247 15.76 -16.52 37.35
C GLU A 247 16.63 -15.83 36.29
N PRO A 248 16.11 -15.36 35.14
CA PRO A 248 16.86 -14.51 34.21
C PRO A 248 17.50 -13.27 34.86
N LEU A 249 16.79 -12.60 35.78
CA LEU A 249 17.34 -11.48 36.53
C LEU A 249 18.54 -11.90 37.39
N ALA A 250 18.46 -13.04 38.06
CA ALA A 250 19.56 -13.57 38.87
C ALA A 250 20.77 -13.95 38.00
N GLU A 251 20.54 -14.50 36.81
CA GLU A 251 21.60 -14.80 35.84
C GLU A 251 22.32 -13.53 35.37
N LEU A 252 21.59 -12.46 35.02
CA LEU A 252 22.20 -11.18 34.64
C LEU A 252 23.03 -10.57 35.78
N ARG A 253 22.55 -10.66 37.02
CA ARG A 253 23.30 -10.19 38.20
C ARG A 253 24.57 -11.00 38.43
N SER A 254 24.48 -12.33 38.32
CA SER A 254 25.62 -13.23 38.42
C SER A 254 26.67 -12.94 37.32
N ALA A 255 26.21 -12.71 36.09
CA ALA A 255 27.08 -12.34 34.97
C ALA A 255 27.78 -10.98 35.19
N ALA A 256 27.06 -9.98 35.72
CA ALA A 256 27.63 -8.68 36.06
C ALA A 256 28.68 -8.76 37.19
N GLU A 257 28.52 -9.69 38.14
CA GLU A 257 29.47 -9.92 39.23
C GLU A 257 30.68 -10.76 38.81
N ASN A 258 30.64 -11.44 37.66
CA ASN A 258 31.74 -12.28 37.17
C ASN A 258 32.86 -11.43 36.53
N PRO A 259 34.05 -11.33 37.16
CA PRO A 259 35.14 -10.50 36.63
C PRO A 259 35.84 -11.11 35.40
N ASP A 260 35.56 -12.38 35.10
CA ASP A 260 36.23 -13.18 34.07
C ASP A 260 35.33 -13.60 32.91
N ILE A 261 34.06 -13.19 32.90
CA ILE A 261 33.14 -13.48 31.79
C ILE A 261 33.68 -12.88 30.48
N SER A 262 33.66 -13.64 29.39
CA SER A 262 34.09 -13.12 28.09
C SER A 262 33.05 -12.15 27.50
N VAL A 263 33.48 -11.35 26.52
CA VAL A 263 32.59 -10.42 25.80
C VAL A 263 31.45 -11.18 25.11
N ASP A 264 31.76 -12.28 24.43
CA ASP A 264 30.79 -13.07 23.67
C ASP A 264 29.79 -13.78 24.60
N GLU A 265 30.24 -14.33 25.72
CA GLU A 265 29.36 -14.97 26.71
C GLU A 265 28.38 -13.97 27.33
N LEU A 266 28.87 -12.79 27.74
CA LEU A 266 28.01 -11.77 28.34
C LEU A 266 26.96 -11.26 27.34
N ASN A 267 27.38 -10.91 26.13
CA ASN A 267 26.49 -10.40 25.10
C ASN A 267 25.45 -11.47 24.69
N GLY A 268 25.88 -12.74 24.57
CA GLY A 268 24.98 -13.85 24.30
C GLY A 268 23.95 -14.06 25.41
N MET A 269 24.35 -13.97 26.69
CA MET A 269 23.42 -14.03 27.83
C MET A 269 22.40 -12.90 27.81
N VAL A 270 22.85 -11.66 27.57
CA VAL A 270 21.94 -10.51 27.49
C VAL A 270 20.94 -10.67 26.35
N ASP A 271 21.38 -11.15 25.18
CA ASP A 271 20.50 -11.40 24.03
C ASP A 271 19.48 -12.53 24.30
N MET A 272 19.90 -13.63 24.92
CA MET A 272 18.99 -14.72 25.32
C MET A 272 17.90 -14.28 26.33
N ILE A 273 18.14 -13.21 27.09
CA ILE A 273 17.21 -12.71 28.11
C ILE A 273 16.39 -11.52 27.61
N MET A 274 16.96 -10.64 26.77
CA MET A 274 16.37 -9.37 26.32
C MET A 274 16.00 -9.31 24.83
N GLY A 275 16.49 -10.24 24.01
CA GLY A 275 16.31 -10.23 22.55
C GLY A 275 14.90 -10.59 22.07
N SER A 276 14.74 -10.76 20.76
CA SER A 276 13.43 -11.03 20.13
C SER A 276 12.85 -12.41 20.47
N GLU A 277 13.70 -13.42 20.62
CA GLU A 277 13.36 -14.80 21.02
C GLU A 277 13.93 -15.10 22.41
N SER A 278 13.52 -14.32 23.41
CA SER A 278 14.11 -14.32 24.75
C SER A 278 13.11 -14.68 25.85
N ALA A 279 13.64 -14.88 27.07
CA ALA A 279 12.83 -15.03 28.28
C ALA A 279 11.85 -13.86 28.48
N LEU A 280 12.27 -12.62 28.19
CA LEU A 280 11.39 -11.46 28.20
C LEU A 280 10.29 -11.58 27.13
N SER A 281 10.65 -11.98 25.91
CA SER A 281 9.68 -12.13 24.82
C SER A 281 8.64 -13.22 25.12
N GLU A 282 9.05 -14.34 25.73
CA GLU A 282 8.15 -15.41 26.18
C GLU A 282 7.13 -14.90 27.20
N TYR A 283 7.59 -14.18 28.23
CA TYR A 283 6.70 -13.56 29.20
C TYR A 283 5.74 -12.56 28.54
N LEU A 284 6.26 -11.68 27.69
CA LEU A 284 5.44 -10.68 27.02
C LEU A 284 4.39 -11.32 26.10
N ASN A 285 4.71 -12.40 25.40
CA ASN A 285 3.75 -13.16 24.59
C ASN A 285 2.59 -13.73 25.42
N ALA A 286 2.81 -14.03 26.71
CA ALA A 286 1.77 -14.55 27.60
C ALA A 286 0.77 -13.47 28.05
N ILE A 287 1.16 -12.19 28.04
CA ILE A 287 0.36 -11.08 28.59
C ILE A 287 -0.04 -10.02 27.55
N SER A 288 0.39 -10.15 26.29
CA SER A 288 0.23 -9.12 25.28
C SER A 288 0.27 -9.67 23.86
N ALA A 289 -0.23 -8.87 22.91
CA ALA A 289 -0.13 -9.12 21.48
C ALA A 289 1.06 -8.36 20.88
N ASP A 290 1.84 -9.00 20.02
CA ASP A 290 2.90 -8.34 19.24
C ASP A 290 2.30 -7.68 18.01
N VAL A 291 2.55 -6.38 17.84
CA VAL A 291 2.03 -5.60 16.71
C VAL A 291 3.12 -5.05 15.80
N SER A 292 4.36 -5.55 15.93
CA SER A 292 5.49 -5.15 15.09
C SER A 292 5.26 -5.46 13.61
N SER A 293 4.54 -6.55 13.30
CA SER A 293 4.25 -6.98 11.92
C SER A 293 3.32 -6.04 11.15
N TYR A 294 2.61 -5.15 11.84
CA TYR A 294 1.78 -4.12 11.21
C TYR A 294 2.58 -2.87 10.83
N PHE A 295 3.88 -2.86 11.12
CA PHE A 295 4.82 -1.83 10.70
C PHE A 295 5.84 -2.42 9.70
N ASP A 296 6.04 -1.71 8.59
CA ASP A 296 7.07 -2.01 7.61
C ASP A 296 8.46 -1.85 8.23
N TYR A 297 9.31 -2.87 8.09
CA TYR A 297 10.72 -2.80 8.51
C TYR A 297 10.92 -2.36 9.98
N PHE A 298 10.09 -2.86 10.90
CA PHE A 298 10.11 -2.42 12.31
C PHE A 298 11.50 -2.48 12.96
N THR A 299 12.25 -3.57 12.80
CA THR A 299 13.61 -3.73 13.37
C THR A 299 14.73 -3.14 12.49
N PHE A 300 14.39 -2.48 11.39
CA PHE A 300 15.33 -1.93 10.39
C PHE A 300 16.28 -2.94 9.73
N ASP A 301 16.25 -4.22 10.08
CA ASP A 301 17.20 -5.24 9.59
C ASP A 301 17.10 -5.50 8.10
N ASP A 302 15.92 -5.28 7.51
CA ASP A 302 15.70 -5.38 6.07
C ASP A 302 15.81 -4.03 5.34
N CYS A 303 16.14 -2.94 6.06
CA CYS A 303 16.44 -1.64 5.45
C CYS A 303 17.84 -1.62 4.82
N THR A 304 18.02 -0.85 3.75
CA THR A 304 19.33 -0.61 3.14
C THR A 304 20.12 0.40 3.96
N GLU A 305 21.40 0.13 4.18
CA GLU A 305 22.29 1.09 4.83
C GLU A 305 22.42 2.39 4.01
N LYS A 306 22.32 3.52 4.70
CA LYS A 306 22.44 4.84 4.11
C LYS A 306 23.08 5.81 5.10
N GLY A 307 24.02 6.60 4.58
CA GLY A 307 24.72 7.61 5.36
C GLY A 307 23.78 8.71 5.87
N ALA A 308 24.29 9.56 6.77
CA ALA A 308 23.52 10.68 7.30
C ALA A 308 22.97 11.59 6.19
N ASN A 309 21.78 12.14 6.41
CA ASN A 309 21.10 13.04 5.49
C ASN A 309 20.69 12.38 4.16
N LYS A 310 20.34 11.09 4.21
CA LYS A 310 19.85 10.32 3.06
C LYS A 310 18.38 9.94 3.17
N GLY A 311 17.68 10.51 4.14
CA GLY A 311 16.24 10.34 4.32
C GLY A 311 15.90 9.29 5.38
N ALA A 312 14.59 9.10 5.57
CA ALA A 312 14.01 8.11 6.46
C ALA A 312 14.39 6.68 6.07
N ALA A 313 14.42 5.76 7.04
CA ALA A 313 14.42 4.31 6.84
C ALA A 313 13.28 3.88 5.91
N GLU A 314 13.46 2.78 5.19
CA GLU A 314 12.44 2.20 4.32
C GLU A 314 11.16 1.89 5.14
N GLY A 315 9.99 2.31 4.65
CA GLY A 315 8.73 2.21 5.41
C GLY A 315 8.50 3.33 6.43
N TRP A 316 9.50 4.17 6.70
CA TRP A 316 9.42 5.26 7.69
C TRP A 316 9.35 6.64 7.05
N SER A 317 8.89 7.62 7.82
CA SER A 317 8.86 9.05 7.50
C SER A 317 9.82 9.83 8.39
N GLU A 318 10.34 10.97 7.90
CA GLU A 318 11.26 11.81 8.68
C GLU A 318 10.85 13.29 8.75
N THR A 319 11.32 13.96 9.80
CA THR A 319 11.43 15.42 9.90
C THR A 319 12.83 15.81 10.39
N GLY A 320 13.25 17.06 10.15
CA GLY A 320 14.52 17.60 10.64
C GLY A 320 15.79 17.12 9.89
N GLY A 321 15.66 16.18 8.95
CA GLY A 321 16.75 15.66 8.11
C GLY A 321 17.86 14.95 8.89
N ARG A 322 19.04 14.78 8.29
CA ARG A 322 20.24 14.15 8.92
C ARG A 322 20.10 12.68 9.33
N TRP A 323 18.98 12.03 9.04
CA TRP A 323 18.78 10.61 9.34
C TRP A 323 19.53 9.70 8.35
N GLY A 324 19.76 8.48 8.80
CA GLY A 324 20.31 7.37 8.03
C GLY A 324 20.06 6.03 8.72
N VAL A 325 20.51 4.95 8.08
CA VAL A 325 20.46 3.56 8.59
C VAL A 325 21.87 2.99 8.53
N ARG A 326 22.32 2.33 9.60
CA ARG A 326 23.68 1.80 9.71
C ARG A 326 23.66 0.34 10.17
N ALA A 327 24.69 -0.41 9.78
CA ALA A 327 24.99 -1.74 10.32
C ALA A 327 25.01 -1.78 11.86
N PRO A 328 24.89 -2.97 12.47
CA PRO A 328 25.02 -3.19 13.91
C PRO A 328 26.21 -2.45 14.55
N TRP A 329 26.02 -1.92 15.75
CA TRP A 329 27.03 -1.15 16.49
C TRP A 329 26.94 -1.40 17.99
N SER A 330 28.08 -1.73 18.61
CA SER A 330 28.15 -2.06 20.04
C SER A 330 27.15 -3.18 20.39
N ASP A 331 26.25 -2.96 21.33
CA ASP A 331 25.18 -3.85 21.80
C ASP A 331 23.85 -3.69 21.03
N MET A 332 23.81 -2.85 19.98
CA MET A 332 22.76 -2.88 18.95
C MET A 332 23.14 -3.92 17.89
N THR A 333 22.62 -5.14 18.04
CA THR A 333 22.93 -6.31 17.22
C THR A 333 22.20 -6.32 15.86
N THR A 334 21.18 -5.49 15.71
CA THR A 334 20.39 -5.25 14.50
C THR A 334 20.85 -3.98 13.78
N ARG A 335 20.37 -3.77 12.55
CA ARG A 335 20.49 -2.45 11.92
C ARG A 335 19.72 -1.44 12.76
N HIS A 336 20.23 -0.22 12.81
CA HIS A 336 19.64 0.85 13.61
C HIS A 336 19.56 2.13 12.80
N ILE A 337 18.66 3.02 13.22
CA ILE A 337 18.56 4.34 12.66
C ILE A 337 19.47 5.28 13.43
N PHE A 338 20.01 6.27 12.74
CA PHE A 338 20.82 7.29 13.38
C PHE A 338 20.59 8.65 12.74
N ALA A 339 20.92 9.69 13.49
CA ALA A 339 21.07 11.03 12.94
C ALA A 339 22.41 11.61 13.33
N GLU A 340 23.12 12.17 12.36
CA GLU A 340 24.49 12.64 12.55
C GLU A 340 24.71 14.00 11.87
N SER A 341 25.38 14.90 12.58
CA SER A 341 25.85 16.17 12.02
C SER A 341 27.17 16.58 12.69
N PRO A 342 28.14 17.13 11.93
CA PRO A 342 29.37 17.63 12.52
C PRO A 342 29.11 18.81 13.47
N ALA A 343 30.05 19.04 14.38
CA ALA A 343 29.95 20.05 15.43
C ALA A 343 29.66 21.47 14.90
N ASN A 344 30.17 21.84 13.73
CA ASN A 344 29.96 23.18 13.13
C ASN A 344 28.63 23.36 12.38
N VAL A 345 27.79 22.33 12.33
CA VAL A 345 26.49 22.38 11.66
C VAL A 345 25.42 22.13 12.70
N ALA A 346 24.42 23.02 12.78
CA ALA A 346 23.30 22.85 13.68
C ALA A 346 22.42 21.69 13.20
N MET A 347 21.97 20.86 14.13
CA MET A 347 21.03 19.78 13.86
C MET A 347 19.66 20.25 14.30
N ALA A 348 18.74 20.35 13.35
CA ALA A 348 17.36 20.71 13.67
C ALA A 348 16.69 19.60 14.49
N ALA A 349 15.68 20.00 15.27
CA ALA A 349 14.75 19.05 15.86
C ALA A 349 14.13 18.21 14.75
N GLY A 350 13.97 16.92 15.00
CA GLY A 350 13.54 15.98 13.98
C GLY A 350 13.08 14.67 14.57
N SER A 351 12.31 13.94 13.77
CA SER A 351 11.77 12.64 14.14
C SER A 351 11.90 11.66 13.00
N GLN A 352 11.93 10.38 13.34
CA GLN A 352 11.67 9.27 12.43
C GLN A 352 10.47 8.50 12.95
N TYR A 353 9.46 8.29 12.13
CA TYR A 353 8.18 7.72 12.57
C TYR A 353 7.48 6.89 11.51
N GLN A 354 6.57 6.03 11.95
CA GLN A 354 5.70 5.22 11.11
C GLN A 354 4.29 5.15 11.70
N THR A 355 3.28 4.96 10.86
CA THR A 355 1.88 4.90 11.28
C THR A 355 1.24 3.59 10.81
N ALA A 356 0.49 2.93 11.69
CA ALA A 356 -0.31 1.76 11.38
C ALA A 356 -1.69 1.89 12.00
N ALA A 357 -2.72 1.39 11.33
CA ALA A 357 -4.08 1.37 11.88
C ALA A 357 -4.20 0.24 12.92
N LEU A 358 -4.24 0.57 14.21
CA LEU A 358 -4.22 -0.39 15.31
C LEU A 358 -5.32 -0.07 16.35
N PRO A 359 -5.77 -1.06 17.13
CA PRO A 359 -6.83 -0.85 18.13
C PRO A 359 -6.36 0.00 19.31
N LYS A 360 -7.28 0.64 20.03
CA LYS A 360 -7.00 1.30 21.30
C LYS A 360 -6.51 0.31 22.35
N GLY A 361 -5.72 0.79 23.30
CA GLY A 361 -5.21 -0.07 24.37
C GLY A 361 -3.99 0.51 25.09
N LYS A 362 -3.39 -0.33 25.94
CA LYS A 362 -2.12 -0.04 26.63
C LYS A 362 -0.97 -0.61 25.82
N TYR A 363 -0.12 0.26 25.28
CA TYR A 363 0.98 -0.12 24.42
C TYR A 363 2.31 -0.09 25.16
N LEU A 364 3.00 -1.23 25.23
CA LEU A 364 4.40 -1.26 25.61
C LEU A 364 5.26 -0.97 24.38
N TYR A 365 6.08 0.08 24.44
CA TYR A 365 7.13 0.34 23.44
C TYR A 365 8.50 0.31 24.11
N MET A 366 9.35 -0.63 23.69
CA MET A 366 10.71 -0.83 24.16
C MET A 366 11.72 -0.57 23.04
N VAL A 367 12.77 0.17 23.36
CA VAL A 367 13.76 0.66 22.39
C VAL A 367 15.16 0.70 23.01
N LYS A 368 16.20 0.66 22.17
CA LYS A 368 17.58 0.97 22.55
C LYS A 368 17.96 2.37 22.09
N GLY A 369 18.71 3.09 22.91
CA GLY A 369 19.19 4.44 22.60
C GLY A 369 20.67 4.63 22.95
N SER A 370 21.40 5.31 22.07
CA SER A 370 22.76 5.81 22.36
C SER A 370 23.01 7.16 21.68
N GLY A 371 24.03 7.89 22.12
CA GLY A 371 24.39 9.15 21.47
C GLY A 371 25.73 9.70 21.90
N THR A 372 26.38 10.44 21.02
CA THR A 372 27.69 11.06 21.26
C THR A 372 27.65 12.49 20.73
N ARG A 373 28.05 13.49 21.52
CA ARG A 373 28.22 14.88 21.04
C ARG A 373 29.56 15.03 20.33
N TYR A 374 29.68 16.04 19.46
CA TYR A 374 30.96 16.37 18.83
C TYR A 374 31.51 17.73 19.25
N TYR A 375 32.83 17.79 19.39
CA TYR A 375 33.64 18.99 19.48
C TYR A 375 34.19 19.41 18.11
N GLY A 376 34.59 20.68 18.02
CA GLY A 376 35.38 21.21 16.91
C GLY A 376 36.73 21.71 17.40
N ASP A 377 37.80 21.47 16.63
CA ASP A 377 39.17 21.90 16.99
C ASP A 377 39.48 23.38 16.63
N GLY A 378 38.54 24.09 15.99
CA GLY A 378 38.72 25.49 15.59
C GLY A 378 37.72 25.95 14.53
N SER A 379 38.05 27.08 13.87
CA SER A 379 37.24 27.64 12.77
C SER A 379 38.04 27.66 11.45
N GLY A 380 37.85 26.65 10.59
CA GLY A 380 38.51 26.63 9.28
C GLY A 380 38.25 25.39 8.43
N LYS A 381 38.66 25.44 7.15
CA LYS A 381 38.48 24.33 6.19
C LYS A 381 39.28 23.05 6.53
N LYS A 382 40.27 23.16 7.42
CA LYS A 382 41.11 22.04 7.88
C LYS A 382 40.76 21.56 9.28
N SER A 383 39.75 22.17 9.90
CA SER A 383 39.30 21.80 11.24
C SER A 383 38.56 20.48 11.22
N ASN A 384 38.77 19.66 12.26
CA ASN A 384 37.97 18.49 12.52
C ASN A 384 36.74 18.88 13.37
N PHE A 385 35.56 18.45 12.93
CA PHE A 385 34.27 18.70 13.57
C PHE A 385 33.54 17.41 13.97
N TYR A 386 34.24 16.28 13.95
CA TYR A 386 33.72 14.95 14.31
C TYR A 386 34.44 14.40 15.54
N ILE A 387 34.91 15.28 16.42
CA ILE A 387 35.68 14.90 17.61
C ILE A 387 34.70 14.42 18.68
N PRO A 388 34.67 13.13 19.05
CA PRO A 388 33.67 12.61 19.99
C PRO A 388 33.85 13.12 21.43
N ASP A 389 32.73 13.40 22.08
CA ASP A 389 32.63 13.55 23.53
C ASP A 389 32.19 12.24 24.17
N TYR A 390 33.15 11.47 24.67
CA TYR A 390 32.86 10.19 25.33
C TYR A 390 32.57 10.34 26.82
N TYR A 391 32.75 11.52 27.42
CA TYR A 391 32.73 11.70 28.87
C TYR A 391 31.43 12.33 29.41
N ASN A 392 30.58 12.90 28.55
CA ASN A 392 29.31 13.49 28.95
C ASN A 392 28.11 12.84 28.24
N ASN A 393 27.07 12.51 29.02
CA ASN A 393 25.82 11.93 28.50
C ASN A 393 25.11 12.85 27.51
N VAL A 394 24.34 12.24 26.61
CA VAL A 394 23.47 12.94 25.65
C VAL A 394 22.07 13.12 26.24
N SER A 395 21.43 14.24 25.88
CA SER A 395 20.08 14.62 26.29
C SER A 395 19.29 15.15 25.08
N GLY A 396 17.97 15.30 25.23
CA GLY A 396 17.10 15.85 24.18
C GLY A 396 16.81 14.84 23.08
N MET A 397 16.56 13.59 23.44
CA MET A 397 16.12 12.53 22.52
C MET A 397 15.15 11.60 23.24
N GLY A 398 14.31 10.91 22.47
CA GLY A 398 13.31 10.02 23.04
C GLY A 398 12.49 9.28 22.00
N PHE A 399 11.42 8.66 22.46
CA PHE A 399 10.49 7.87 21.64
C PHE A 399 9.05 8.20 22.02
N PHE A 400 8.10 7.88 21.14
CA PHE A 400 6.71 8.29 21.29
C PHE A 400 5.73 7.32 20.63
N ILE A 401 4.49 7.39 21.11
CA ILE A 401 3.30 6.91 20.42
C ILE A 401 2.32 8.09 20.37
N ASN A 402 1.92 8.48 19.16
CA ASN A 402 1.09 9.64 18.88
C ASN A 402 1.65 10.92 19.52
N GLY A 403 0.82 11.62 20.31
CA GLY A 403 1.20 12.83 21.02
C GLY A 403 1.87 12.60 22.37
N ASP A 404 1.98 11.35 22.84
CA ASP A 404 2.60 11.02 24.12
C ASP A 404 4.02 10.48 23.92
N SER A 405 4.96 10.89 24.77
CA SER A 405 6.38 10.61 24.58
C SER A 405 7.13 10.26 25.87
N ALA A 406 8.31 9.67 25.72
CA ALA A 406 9.25 9.35 26.77
C ALA A 406 10.63 9.90 26.43
N GLU A 407 11.18 10.72 27.32
CA GLU A 407 12.55 11.21 27.21
C GLU A 407 13.54 10.10 27.62
N MET A 408 14.56 9.87 26.79
CA MET A 408 15.68 9.01 27.13
C MET A 408 16.66 9.79 28.01
N LYS A 409 16.78 9.36 29.27
CA LYS A 409 17.73 9.95 30.24
C LYS A 409 19.00 9.11 30.32
N ASP A 410 20.09 9.75 30.69
CA ASP A 410 21.40 9.12 30.89
C ASP A 410 21.86 8.29 29.67
N VAL A 411 21.70 8.88 28.48
CA VAL A 411 22.05 8.20 27.22
C VAL A 411 23.57 7.99 27.14
N PRO A 412 24.03 6.72 27.09
CA PRO A 412 25.45 6.41 27.03
C PRO A 412 26.09 6.80 25.70
N THR A 413 27.40 7.10 25.75
CA THR A 413 28.19 7.57 24.61
C THR A 413 28.94 6.48 23.85
N TYR A 414 29.08 5.30 24.46
CA TYR A 414 29.95 4.20 24.01
C TYR A 414 29.22 2.84 23.90
N MET A 415 27.99 2.76 24.38
CA MET A 415 27.09 1.61 24.29
C MET A 415 25.66 2.13 24.11
N SER A 416 24.67 1.24 24.10
CA SER A 416 23.26 1.58 24.18
C SER A 416 22.70 1.37 25.59
N ASN A 417 21.51 1.91 25.82
CA ASN A 417 20.72 1.64 27.00
C ASN A 417 19.29 1.28 26.57
N ILE A 418 18.61 0.46 27.36
CA ILE A 418 17.24 0.02 27.09
C ILE A 418 16.28 1.00 27.76
N TYR A 419 15.29 1.44 27.00
CA TYR A 419 14.23 2.34 27.45
C TYR A 419 12.88 1.75 27.10
N TYR A 420 11.91 1.90 27.99
CA TYR A 420 10.52 1.56 27.68
C TYR A 420 9.54 2.48 28.36
N LYS A 421 8.33 2.52 27.82
CA LYS A 421 7.16 3.17 28.41
C LYS A 421 5.91 2.42 27.99
N VAL A 422 4.92 2.39 28.89
CA VAL A 422 3.55 1.99 28.55
C VAL A 422 2.72 3.24 28.23
N PHE A 423 2.16 3.28 27.04
CA PHE A 423 1.37 4.38 26.48
C PHE A 423 -0.11 4.02 26.50
N ASP A 424 -0.96 4.94 26.91
CA ASP A 424 -2.42 4.78 26.81
C ASP A 424 -2.90 5.36 25.47
N VAL A 425 -3.34 4.48 24.56
CA VAL A 425 -3.97 4.85 23.29
C VAL A 425 -5.48 4.83 23.47
N ALA A 426 -6.12 5.99 23.30
CA ALA A 426 -7.53 6.18 23.63
C ALA A 426 -8.51 5.68 22.53
N GLU A 427 -8.11 5.76 21.27
CA GLU A 427 -8.98 5.53 20.11
C GLU A 427 -8.36 4.52 19.14
N ASP A 428 -9.22 3.75 18.48
CA ASP A 428 -8.85 2.87 17.38
C ASP A 428 -8.40 3.70 16.16
N GLY A 429 -7.59 3.12 15.29
CA GLY A 429 -7.18 3.73 14.02
C GLY A 429 -5.69 4.02 13.96
N ASP A 430 -5.31 5.08 13.27
CA ASP A 430 -3.91 5.41 12.98
C ASP A 430 -3.11 5.70 14.26
N GLN A 431 -2.16 4.81 14.58
CA GLN A 431 -1.21 4.96 15.68
C GLN A 431 0.18 5.22 15.09
N THR A 432 0.75 6.38 15.41
CA THR A 432 2.08 6.79 14.95
C THR A 432 3.11 6.51 16.03
N ILE A 433 4.06 5.63 15.75
CA ILE A 433 5.21 5.37 16.62
C ILE A 433 6.46 6.09 16.09
N GLY A 434 7.41 6.40 16.96
CA GLY A 434 8.72 6.79 16.48
C GLY A 434 9.68 7.34 17.52
N PHE A 435 10.73 7.96 16.98
CA PHE A 435 11.83 8.55 17.71
C PHE A 435 11.92 10.04 17.45
N TYR A 436 12.35 10.81 18.45
CA TYR A 436 12.57 12.24 18.30
C TYR A 436 13.93 12.66 18.86
N ARG A 437 14.41 13.79 18.36
CA ARG A 437 15.54 14.53 18.89
C ARG A 437 15.24 16.02 18.89
N ASP A 438 15.79 16.72 19.88
CA ASP A 438 15.73 18.16 20.01
C ASP A 438 16.75 18.84 19.09
N ALA A 439 16.54 20.15 18.87
CA ALA A 439 17.49 20.96 18.12
C ALA A 439 18.80 21.12 18.90
N GLN A 440 19.92 20.90 18.21
CA GLN A 440 21.27 21.10 18.74
C GLN A 440 21.95 22.28 18.04
N SER A 441 22.56 23.15 18.84
CA SER A 441 23.28 24.33 18.34
C SER A 441 24.60 23.96 17.69
N ALA A 442 24.94 24.63 16.59
CA ALA A 442 26.27 24.57 16.00
C ALA A 442 27.34 25.17 16.92
N PHE A 443 28.56 24.70 16.76
CA PHE A 443 29.76 25.32 17.29
C PHE A 443 29.96 26.72 16.72
N THR A 444 30.19 27.70 17.61
CA THR A 444 30.43 29.10 17.24
C THR A 444 31.68 29.65 17.94
N GLY A 445 32.64 30.15 17.16
CA GLY A 445 33.84 30.85 17.66
C GLY A 445 35.14 30.03 17.61
N ASN A 446 36.19 30.54 18.26
CA ASN A 446 37.50 29.90 18.44
C ASN A 446 37.72 29.39 19.87
N ASP A 447 36.64 29.31 20.65
CA ASP A 447 36.68 28.93 22.06
C ASP A 447 36.64 27.40 22.18
N ARG A 448 37.80 26.80 22.43
CA ARG A 448 38.01 25.34 22.39
C ARG A 448 37.38 24.59 23.58
N ASN A 449 36.75 25.32 24.49
CA ASN A 449 36.14 24.81 25.72
C ASN A 449 34.59 24.85 25.71
N LYS A 450 33.95 24.99 24.54
CA LYS A 450 32.48 24.99 24.45
C LYS A 450 31.92 23.69 23.87
N VAL A 451 31.17 22.98 24.72
CA VAL A 451 30.21 21.95 24.36
C VAL A 451 29.01 22.61 23.67
N SER A 452 29.15 22.96 22.41
CA SER A 452 27.98 23.27 21.59
C SER A 452 28.31 22.88 20.16
N GLY A 453 27.86 21.71 19.74
CA GLY A 453 27.99 21.21 18.39
C GLY A 453 27.14 19.96 18.27
N SER A 454 26.56 19.73 17.10
CA SER A 454 25.75 18.54 16.86
C SER A 454 26.56 17.25 17.08
N GLY A 455 25.86 16.12 17.18
CA GLY A 455 26.48 14.82 17.40
C GLY A 455 25.90 13.73 16.52
N ILE A 456 26.04 12.50 17.00
CA ILE A 456 25.32 11.34 16.52
C ILE A 456 24.35 10.85 17.60
N VAL A 457 23.11 10.56 17.22
CA VAL A 457 22.13 9.84 18.04
C VAL A 457 21.70 8.59 17.31
N ARG A 458 21.51 7.48 18.03
CA ARG A 458 21.15 6.18 17.47
C ARG A 458 19.94 5.62 18.20
N PHE A 459 19.06 4.97 17.45
CA PHE A 459 17.86 4.35 17.97
C PHE A 459 17.62 3.01 17.30
N ASP A 460 17.12 2.07 18.08
CA ASP A 460 16.79 0.74 17.62
C ASP A 460 15.53 0.24 18.35
N ASN A 461 14.71 -0.53 17.64
CA ASN A 461 13.43 -1.03 18.14
C ASN A 461 13.60 -2.40 18.79
N MET A 462 12.96 -2.64 19.93
CA MET A 462 12.93 -3.96 20.56
C MET A 462 11.55 -4.60 20.50
N HIS A 463 10.53 -3.93 21.07
CA HIS A 463 9.17 -4.45 21.14
C HIS A 463 8.13 -3.35 21.00
N ILE A 464 7.05 -3.63 20.27
CA ILE A 464 5.81 -2.86 20.29
C ILE A 464 4.65 -3.84 20.52
N ARG A 465 3.97 -3.71 21.66
CA ARG A 465 2.99 -4.71 22.11
C ARG A 465 1.77 -4.07 22.73
N ILE A 466 0.59 -4.68 22.56
CA ILE A 466 -0.65 -4.26 23.22
C ILE A 466 -0.89 -5.18 24.43
N LEU A 467 -0.83 -4.61 25.63
CA LEU A 467 -0.98 -5.35 26.89
C LEU A 467 -2.45 -5.73 27.14
N GLY A 468 -2.66 -6.94 27.66
CA GLY A 468 -3.98 -7.43 28.09
C GLY A 468 -4.90 -7.90 26.97
N VAL A 469 -4.37 -8.09 25.76
CA VAL A 469 -5.09 -8.65 24.60
C VAL A 469 -4.24 -9.75 23.95
N THR A 470 -4.88 -10.69 23.25
CA THR A 470 -4.18 -11.74 22.50
C THR A 470 -3.94 -11.33 21.04
N ASN A 471 -3.10 -12.09 20.33
CA ASN A 471 -2.90 -11.87 18.88
C ASN A 471 -4.23 -12.03 18.12
N GLU A 472 -5.09 -12.96 18.53
CA GLU A 472 -6.41 -13.18 17.95
C GLU A 472 -7.34 -11.97 18.17
N ASP A 473 -7.26 -11.29 19.32
CA ASP A 473 -8.04 -10.07 19.58
C ASP A 473 -7.63 -8.93 18.63
N VAL A 474 -6.33 -8.81 18.34
CA VAL A 474 -5.80 -7.81 17.40
C VAL A 474 -6.18 -8.19 15.96
N GLU A 475 -6.07 -9.45 15.57
CA GLU A 475 -6.51 -9.91 14.24
C GLU A 475 -8.02 -9.66 14.03
N ALA A 476 -8.82 -9.95 15.06
CA ALA A 476 -10.26 -9.68 15.07
C ALA A 476 -10.60 -8.21 14.85
N TYR A 477 -9.74 -7.26 15.24
CA TYR A 477 -9.94 -5.84 14.94
C TYR A 477 -9.95 -5.57 13.42
N PHE A 478 -9.03 -6.18 12.68
CA PHE A 478 -8.94 -6.02 11.22
C PHE A 478 -10.02 -6.79 10.46
N LEU A 479 -10.48 -7.92 11.00
CA LEU A 479 -11.48 -8.77 10.34
C LEU A 479 -12.93 -8.27 10.49
N LYS A 480 -13.21 -7.34 11.41
CA LYS A 480 -14.57 -6.83 11.66
C LYS A 480 -15.24 -6.23 10.42
N GLU A 481 -14.53 -5.41 9.66
CA GLU A 481 -15.10 -4.77 8.47
C GLU A 481 -15.34 -5.79 7.35
N THR A 482 -14.39 -6.70 7.15
CA THR A 482 -14.51 -7.79 6.18
C THR A 482 -15.72 -8.67 6.49
N LEU A 483 -15.90 -9.08 7.76
CA LEU A 483 -17.08 -9.82 8.20
C LEU A 483 -18.38 -9.07 7.88
N ALA A 484 -18.47 -7.79 8.22
CA ALA A 484 -19.66 -6.99 7.98
C ALA A 484 -20.00 -6.91 6.47
N ASN A 485 -18.98 -6.79 5.61
CA ASN A 485 -19.13 -6.77 4.17
C ASN A 485 -19.64 -8.12 3.62
N SER A 486 -19.06 -9.23 4.05
CA SER A 486 -19.49 -10.59 3.65
C SER A 486 -20.91 -10.90 4.12
N GLN A 487 -21.24 -10.53 5.37
CA GLN A 487 -22.60 -10.63 5.91
C GLN A 487 -23.61 -9.82 5.07
N ASN A 488 -23.29 -8.57 4.75
CA ASN A 488 -24.17 -7.71 3.95
C ASN A 488 -24.36 -8.27 2.53
N ALA A 489 -23.29 -8.76 1.89
CA ALA A 489 -23.35 -9.36 0.57
C ALA A 489 -24.31 -10.56 0.54
N LEU A 490 -24.16 -11.50 1.49
CA LEU A 490 -25.06 -12.65 1.62
C LEU A 490 -26.50 -12.22 1.88
N LYS A 491 -26.71 -11.28 2.82
CA LYS A 491 -28.04 -10.80 3.19
C LYS A 491 -28.81 -10.22 2.01
N VAL A 492 -28.16 -9.37 1.20
CA VAL A 492 -28.77 -8.78 0.00
C VAL A 492 -29.21 -9.87 -0.99
N MET A 493 -28.39 -10.90 -1.19
CA MET A 493 -28.73 -11.99 -2.11
C MET A 493 -29.88 -12.85 -1.59
N VAL A 494 -29.88 -13.17 -0.30
CA VAL A 494 -30.96 -13.93 0.34
C VAL A 494 -32.29 -13.15 0.30
N ASP A 495 -32.26 -11.84 0.58
CA ASP A 495 -33.47 -11.00 0.48
C ASP A 495 -34.00 -10.93 -0.96
N SER A 496 -33.11 -10.89 -1.96
CA SER A 496 -33.50 -11.00 -3.37
C SER A 496 -34.15 -12.36 -3.64
N ALA A 497 -33.58 -13.47 -3.16
CA ALA A 497 -34.13 -14.81 -3.36
C ALA A 497 -35.54 -14.96 -2.74
N LYS A 498 -35.76 -14.42 -1.53
CA LYS A 498 -37.07 -14.39 -0.85
C LYS A 498 -38.12 -13.64 -1.67
N ASN A 499 -37.76 -12.54 -2.31
CA ASN A 499 -38.66 -11.83 -3.22
C ASN A 499 -38.97 -12.67 -4.47
N VAL A 500 -37.97 -13.35 -5.04
CA VAL A 500 -38.12 -14.14 -6.27
C VAL A 500 -38.98 -15.38 -6.07
N VAL A 501 -38.78 -16.14 -4.98
CA VAL A 501 -39.54 -17.38 -4.71
C VAL A 501 -41.03 -17.10 -4.44
N ALA A 502 -41.35 -15.90 -3.96
CA ALA A 502 -42.72 -15.44 -3.71
C ALA A 502 -43.49 -15.12 -5.02
N LEU A 503 -42.82 -14.94 -6.15
CA LEU A 503 -43.47 -14.64 -7.42
C LEU A 503 -44.32 -15.82 -7.90
N THR A 504 -45.52 -15.53 -8.39
CA THR A 504 -46.49 -16.53 -8.85
C THR A 504 -46.22 -17.03 -10.26
N LYS A 505 -45.50 -16.24 -11.08
CA LYS A 505 -45.17 -16.59 -12.47
C LYS A 505 -44.14 -17.72 -12.62
N TYR A 506 -43.44 -18.08 -11.54
CA TYR A 506 -42.48 -19.18 -11.51
C TYR A 506 -43.08 -20.33 -10.70
N ILE A 507 -43.40 -21.43 -11.37
CA ILE A 507 -44.18 -22.52 -10.79
C ILE A 507 -43.31 -23.71 -10.35
N TRP A 508 -42.16 -23.96 -10.98
CA TRP A 508 -41.24 -25.05 -10.62
C TRP A 508 -40.04 -24.58 -9.81
N GLY A 509 -39.46 -25.47 -9.00
CA GLY A 509 -38.20 -25.22 -8.30
C GLY A 509 -38.30 -24.45 -6.98
N LYS A 510 -39.52 -24.26 -6.44
CA LYS A 510 -39.74 -23.41 -5.25
C LYS A 510 -39.13 -24.01 -4.00
N ASP A 511 -39.31 -25.31 -3.79
CA ASP A 511 -38.80 -25.99 -2.60
C ASP A 511 -37.27 -26.04 -2.62
N GLU A 512 -36.66 -26.22 -3.79
CA GLU A 512 -35.21 -26.21 -3.97
C GLU A 512 -34.62 -24.82 -3.70
N LEU A 513 -35.25 -23.75 -4.22
CA LEU A 513 -34.81 -22.38 -3.91
C LEU A 513 -35.01 -22.06 -2.42
N GLN A 514 -36.12 -22.49 -1.82
CA GLN A 514 -36.41 -22.27 -0.41
C GLN A 514 -35.40 -22.98 0.50
N ALA A 515 -35.00 -24.21 0.18
CA ALA A 515 -33.99 -24.93 0.93
C ALA A 515 -32.64 -24.19 0.98
N VAL A 516 -32.22 -23.60 -0.16
CA VAL A 516 -30.99 -22.80 -0.22
C VAL A 516 -31.13 -21.47 0.52
N ILE A 517 -32.32 -20.85 0.52
CA ILE A 517 -32.62 -19.67 1.34
C ILE A 517 -32.46 -20.01 2.83
N ASP A 518 -33.04 -21.12 3.28
CA ASP A 518 -33.02 -21.53 4.69
C ASP A 518 -31.58 -21.85 5.15
N GLU A 519 -30.80 -22.54 4.30
CA GLU A 519 -29.37 -22.78 4.56
C GLU A 519 -28.57 -21.48 4.65
N SER A 520 -28.82 -20.54 3.73
CA SER A 520 -28.12 -19.25 3.69
C SER A 520 -28.47 -18.36 4.87
N ASP A 521 -29.74 -18.35 5.32
CA ASP A 521 -30.17 -17.67 6.54
C ASP A 521 -29.46 -18.26 7.78
N ASN A 522 -29.28 -19.59 7.83
CA ASN A 522 -28.56 -20.24 8.92
C ASN A 522 -27.06 -19.89 8.91
N VAL A 523 -26.40 -19.88 7.75
CA VAL A 523 -24.99 -19.44 7.62
C VAL A 523 -24.86 -18.00 8.10
N TYR A 524 -25.73 -17.10 7.62
CA TYR A 524 -25.75 -15.69 8.05
C TYR A 524 -25.95 -15.53 9.56
N ALA A 525 -26.86 -16.31 10.16
CA ALA A 525 -27.18 -16.20 11.59
C ALA A 525 -26.09 -16.76 12.52
N THR A 526 -25.26 -17.69 12.02
CA THR A 526 -24.24 -18.39 12.83
C THR A 526 -22.84 -17.80 12.67
N CYS A 527 -22.50 -17.30 11.48
CA CYS A 527 -21.19 -16.72 11.17
C CYS A 527 -21.17 -15.24 11.62
N THR A 528 -20.85 -15.03 12.90
CA THR A 528 -20.94 -13.72 13.57
C THR A 528 -19.64 -13.28 14.25
N ASN A 529 -18.64 -14.16 14.28
CA ASN A 529 -17.35 -13.85 14.88
C ASN A 529 -16.43 -13.24 13.81
N PRO A 530 -15.60 -12.23 14.17
CA PRO A 530 -14.62 -11.64 13.27
C PRO A 530 -13.41 -12.58 13.10
N THR A 531 -13.66 -13.75 12.51
CA THR A 531 -12.66 -14.77 12.20
C THR A 531 -12.66 -15.04 10.70
N GLN A 532 -11.50 -15.46 10.17
CA GLN A 532 -11.41 -15.82 8.76
C GLN A 532 -12.34 -17.00 8.41
N GLU A 533 -12.55 -17.94 9.35
CA GLU A 533 -13.44 -19.08 9.15
C GLU A 533 -14.91 -18.67 8.91
N ASP A 534 -15.43 -17.71 9.68
CA ASP A 534 -16.81 -17.22 9.52
C ASP A 534 -16.95 -16.42 8.21
N ILE A 535 -15.94 -15.62 7.85
CA ILE A 535 -15.89 -14.89 6.57
C ILE A 535 -15.91 -15.85 5.39
N ASP A 536 -15.06 -16.88 5.39
CA ASP A 536 -14.96 -17.85 4.30
C ASP A 536 -16.28 -18.61 4.08
N LYS A 537 -17.00 -18.95 5.16
CA LYS A 537 -18.33 -19.58 5.07
C LYS A 537 -19.37 -18.66 4.43
N LEU A 538 -19.39 -17.38 4.80
CA LEU A 538 -20.29 -16.38 4.20
C LEU A 538 -20.00 -16.21 2.70
N ASP A 539 -18.72 -16.07 2.36
CA ASP A 539 -18.26 -15.87 0.98
C ASP A 539 -18.49 -17.10 0.10
N ALA A 540 -18.37 -18.31 0.65
CA ALA A 540 -18.69 -19.56 -0.04
C ALA A 540 -20.20 -19.75 -0.28
N GLN A 541 -21.04 -19.29 0.64
CA GLN A 541 -22.50 -19.42 0.50
C GLN A 541 -23.08 -18.45 -0.54
N MET A 542 -22.46 -17.29 -0.72
CA MET A 542 -22.87 -16.27 -1.69
C MET A 542 -23.05 -16.77 -3.14
N PRO A 543 -22.08 -17.45 -3.78
CA PRO A 543 -22.25 -18.01 -5.12
C PRO A 543 -23.29 -19.13 -5.17
N ILE A 544 -23.42 -19.95 -4.11
CA ILE A 544 -24.45 -21.01 -4.02
C ILE A 544 -25.85 -20.40 -4.12
N MET A 545 -26.13 -19.35 -3.33
CA MET A 545 -27.41 -18.64 -3.38
C MET A 545 -27.67 -18.02 -4.76
N ARG A 546 -26.64 -17.40 -5.37
CA ARG A 546 -26.76 -16.81 -6.71
C ARG A 546 -27.10 -17.85 -7.78
N ASP A 547 -26.46 -19.00 -7.75
CA ASP A 547 -26.68 -20.07 -8.74
C ASP A 547 -28.04 -20.75 -8.54
N ALA A 548 -28.53 -20.86 -7.30
CA ALA A 548 -29.89 -21.32 -7.02
C ALA A 548 -30.96 -20.39 -7.63
N ILE A 549 -30.80 -19.06 -7.52
CA ILE A 549 -31.70 -18.09 -8.19
C ILE A 549 -31.68 -18.29 -9.71
N ARG A 550 -30.51 -18.47 -10.31
CA ARG A 550 -30.36 -18.69 -11.76
C ARG A 550 -31.02 -19.99 -12.21
N ALA A 551 -30.83 -21.08 -11.47
CA ALA A 551 -31.47 -22.35 -11.73
C ALA A 551 -33.00 -22.24 -11.65
N TYR A 552 -33.50 -21.49 -10.66
CA TYR A 552 -34.94 -21.22 -10.50
C TYR A 552 -35.54 -20.46 -11.68
N TYR A 553 -34.84 -19.46 -12.22
CA TYR A 553 -35.28 -18.81 -13.45
C TYR A 553 -35.19 -19.73 -14.67
N ALA A 554 -34.11 -20.49 -14.80
CA ALA A 554 -33.87 -21.36 -15.95
C ALA A 554 -34.95 -22.44 -16.09
N VAL A 555 -35.38 -23.07 -14.98
CA VAL A 555 -36.39 -24.13 -15.02
C VAL A 555 -37.78 -23.61 -15.45
N ASN A 556 -38.06 -22.32 -15.25
CA ASN A 556 -39.34 -21.69 -15.58
C ASN A 556 -39.34 -20.90 -16.90
N LYS A 557 -38.19 -20.72 -17.57
CA LYS A 557 -38.02 -19.82 -18.73
C LYS A 557 -39.11 -20.02 -19.79
N GLU A 558 -39.32 -21.26 -20.23
CA GLU A 558 -40.27 -21.60 -21.32
C GLU A 558 -41.73 -21.40 -20.92
N TYR A 559 -42.08 -21.64 -19.65
CA TYR A 559 -43.43 -21.42 -19.16
C TYR A 559 -43.76 -19.93 -19.06
N VAL A 560 -42.83 -19.13 -18.55
CA VAL A 560 -43.02 -17.67 -18.50
C VAL A 560 -43.16 -17.12 -19.91
N GLN A 561 -42.31 -17.55 -20.85
CA GLN A 561 -42.39 -17.12 -22.26
C GLN A 561 -43.75 -17.43 -22.88
N LEU A 562 -44.24 -18.67 -22.76
CA LEU A 562 -45.54 -19.05 -23.32
C LEU A 562 -46.69 -18.21 -22.73
N GLY A 563 -46.65 -17.92 -21.43
CA GLY A 563 -47.66 -17.07 -20.78
C GLY A 563 -47.64 -15.64 -21.33
N GLU A 564 -46.46 -15.06 -21.52
CA GLU A 564 -46.28 -13.72 -22.10
C GLU A 564 -46.75 -13.68 -23.57
N ASP A 565 -46.42 -14.71 -24.36
CA ASP A 565 -46.79 -14.80 -25.78
C ASP A 565 -48.30 -15.04 -25.98
N ILE A 566 -48.96 -15.76 -25.07
CA ILE A 566 -50.43 -15.89 -25.05
C ILE A 566 -51.11 -14.53 -24.87
N GLU A 567 -50.66 -13.73 -23.90
CA GLU A 567 -51.22 -12.40 -23.66
C GLU A 567 -50.94 -11.46 -24.83
N ALA A 568 -49.72 -11.46 -25.37
CA ALA A 568 -49.39 -10.69 -26.56
C ALA A 568 -50.25 -11.09 -27.77
N ALA A 569 -50.48 -12.38 -28.00
CA ALA A 569 -51.32 -12.86 -29.10
C ALA A 569 -52.79 -12.40 -28.96
N LYS A 570 -53.33 -12.31 -27.74
CA LYS A 570 -54.67 -11.77 -27.48
C LYS A 570 -54.77 -10.29 -27.84
N GLU A 571 -53.76 -9.50 -27.51
CA GLU A 571 -53.70 -8.10 -27.89
C GLU A 571 -53.71 -7.94 -29.42
N VAL A 572 -52.94 -8.77 -30.12
CA VAL A 572 -52.90 -8.78 -31.60
C VAL A 572 -54.25 -9.15 -32.21
N ALA A 573 -54.92 -10.18 -31.69
CA ALA A 573 -56.24 -10.61 -32.18
C ALA A 573 -57.34 -9.55 -31.97
N ALA A 574 -57.19 -8.72 -30.93
CA ALA A 574 -58.12 -7.64 -30.61
C ALA A 574 -57.99 -6.42 -31.54
N ASP A 575 -56.92 -6.28 -32.33
CA ASP A 575 -56.72 -5.12 -33.21
C ASP A 575 -57.83 -5.03 -34.28
N ALA A 576 -58.52 -3.90 -34.31
CA ALA A 576 -59.59 -3.63 -35.27
C ALA A 576 -59.08 -3.41 -36.70
N LYS A 577 -57.81 -3.05 -36.86
CA LYS A 577 -57.16 -2.83 -38.17
C LYS A 577 -56.75 -4.11 -38.89
N ARG A 578 -56.86 -5.27 -38.23
CA ARG A 578 -56.47 -6.58 -38.78
C ARG A 578 -57.68 -7.53 -38.84
N PRO A 579 -58.62 -7.36 -39.79
CA PRO A 579 -59.86 -8.14 -39.83
C PRO A 579 -59.70 -9.59 -40.31
N ALA A 580 -58.72 -9.91 -41.15
CA ALA A 580 -58.57 -11.22 -41.79
C ALA A 580 -57.92 -12.26 -40.84
N GLY A 581 -58.37 -13.52 -40.90
CA GLY A 581 -57.70 -14.63 -40.19
C GLY A 581 -57.93 -14.72 -38.67
N LYS A 582 -58.83 -13.91 -38.09
CA LYS A 582 -59.09 -13.88 -36.63
C LYS A 582 -59.49 -15.23 -36.03
N ASP A 583 -60.32 -16.02 -36.73
CA ASP A 583 -60.79 -17.31 -36.22
C ASP A 583 -59.63 -18.31 -36.04
N ALA A 584 -58.67 -18.31 -36.97
CA ALA A 584 -57.51 -19.19 -36.90
C ALA A 584 -56.55 -18.79 -35.75
N LEU A 585 -56.30 -17.49 -35.57
CA LEU A 585 -55.48 -17.00 -34.45
C LEU A 585 -56.16 -17.28 -33.10
N ASN A 586 -57.46 -17.02 -32.97
CA ASN A 586 -58.20 -17.32 -31.74
C ASN A 586 -58.22 -18.81 -31.41
N ALA A 587 -58.28 -19.70 -32.41
CA ALA A 587 -58.16 -21.14 -32.20
C ALA A 587 -56.76 -21.56 -31.70
N ALA A 588 -55.69 -20.92 -32.20
CA ALA A 588 -54.33 -21.16 -31.74
C ALA A 588 -54.10 -20.64 -30.31
N ILE A 589 -54.59 -19.43 -29.99
CA ILE A 589 -54.60 -18.88 -28.62
C ILE A 589 -55.31 -19.84 -27.68
N LYS A 590 -56.52 -20.29 -28.04
CA LYS A 590 -57.30 -21.21 -27.21
C LYS A 590 -56.56 -22.52 -26.95
N THR A 591 -55.89 -23.07 -27.96
CA THR A 591 -55.07 -24.29 -27.82
C THR A 591 -53.91 -24.09 -26.84
N ALA A 592 -53.22 -22.95 -26.95
CA ALA A 592 -52.13 -22.60 -26.03
C ALA A 592 -52.63 -22.38 -24.60
N GLU A 593 -53.75 -21.67 -24.42
CA GLU A 593 -54.40 -21.46 -23.12
C GLU A 593 -54.85 -22.76 -22.46
N ASP A 594 -55.48 -23.67 -23.23
CA ASP A 594 -55.95 -24.96 -22.72
C ASP A 594 -54.80 -25.84 -22.23
N TYR A 595 -53.61 -25.68 -22.82
CA TYR A 595 -52.39 -26.32 -22.31
C TYR A 595 -51.79 -25.58 -21.11
N TYR A 596 -51.70 -24.25 -21.16
CA TYR A 596 -51.03 -23.41 -20.16
C TYR A 596 -51.77 -23.34 -18.82
N THR A 597 -53.08 -23.09 -18.85
CA THR A 597 -53.92 -22.82 -17.67
C THR A 597 -53.91 -23.93 -16.61
N PRO A 598 -53.94 -25.24 -16.95
CA PRO A 598 -53.91 -26.29 -15.92
C PRO A 598 -52.53 -26.50 -15.29
N LEU A 599 -51.44 -25.95 -15.85
CA LEU A 599 -50.10 -26.10 -15.31
C LEU A 599 -49.96 -25.36 -13.98
N ASN A 600 -49.33 -26.02 -13.01
CA ASN A 600 -49.09 -25.50 -11.68
C ASN A 600 -47.81 -26.13 -11.09
N ALA A 601 -47.48 -25.76 -9.86
CA ALA A 601 -46.24 -26.20 -9.21
C ALA A 601 -46.09 -27.74 -9.08
N SER A 602 -47.19 -28.49 -9.08
CA SER A 602 -47.18 -29.96 -9.03
C SER A 602 -47.16 -30.63 -10.42
N SER A 603 -47.26 -29.85 -11.50
CA SER A 603 -47.20 -30.39 -12.86
C SER A 603 -45.79 -30.88 -13.20
N VAL A 604 -45.69 -32.02 -13.88
CA VAL A 604 -44.41 -32.48 -14.44
C VAL A 604 -44.00 -31.52 -15.56
N ARG A 605 -42.78 -30.97 -15.48
CA ARG A 605 -42.24 -30.07 -16.51
C ARG A 605 -42.03 -30.82 -17.82
N ASP A 606 -42.69 -30.35 -18.88
CA ASP A 606 -42.53 -30.83 -20.26
C ASP A 606 -42.06 -29.70 -21.17
N SER A 607 -40.74 -29.51 -21.21
CA SER A 607 -40.07 -28.48 -22.02
C SER A 607 -40.39 -28.61 -23.51
N LEU A 608 -40.47 -29.84 -24.03
CA LEU A 608 -40.73 -30.05 -25.46
C LEU A 608 -42.12 -29.57 -25.86
N THR A 609 -43.14 -29.89 -25.04
CA THR A 609 -44.51 -29.46 -25.32
C THR A 609 -44.70 -27.97 -25.10
N LEU A 610 -44.06 -27.36 -24.10
CA LEU A 610 -44.05 -25.90 -23.91
C LEU A 610 -43.52 -25.18 -25.17
N VAL A 611 -42.31 -25.54 -25.59
CA VAL A 611 -41.66 -24.92 -26.78
C VAL A 611 -42.46 -25.17 -28.05
N LYS A 612 -43.02 -26.37 -28.21
CA LYS A 612 -43.83 -26.69 -29.40
C LYS A 612 -45.14 -25.90 -29.44
N THR A 613 -45.82 -25.77 -28.31
CA THR A 613 -47.07 -25.01 -28.19
C THR A 613 -46.81 -23.54 -28.48
N ASP A 614 -45.76 -22.99 -27.88
CA ASP A 614 -45.32 -21.61 -28.09
C ASP A 614 -44.98 -21.33 -29.57
N SER A 615 -44.15 -22.18 -30.17
CA SER A 615 -43.78 -22.07 -31.59
C SER A 615 -45.00 -22.15 -32.52
N THR A 616 -46.01 -22.96 -32.17
CA THR A 616 -47.26 -23.07 -32.94
C THR A 616 -48.11 -21.79 -32.83
N LEU A 617 -48.22 -21.22 -31.63
CA LEU A 617 -48.90 -19.94 -31.40
C LEU A 617 -48.23 -18.81 -32.19
N ASN A 618 -46.91 -18.69 -32.06
CA ASN A 618 -46.13 -17.66 -32.75
C ASN A 618 -46.20 -17.79 -34.29
N ALA A 619 -46.28 -19.01 -34.83
CA ALA A 619 -46.52 -19.22 -36.26
C ALA A 619 -47.93 -18.75 -36.71
N ALA A 620 -48.96 -18.96 -35.88
CA ALA A 620 -50.31 -18.47 -36.16
C ALA A 620 -50.39 -16.93 -36.09
N VAL A 621 -49.71 -16.31 -35.12
CA VAL A 621 -49.56 -14.84 -35.03
C VAL A 621 -48.90 -14.28 -36.29
N GLN A 622 -47.81 -14.90 -36.77
CA GLN A 622 -47.12 -14.48 -37.99
C GLN A 622 -48.03 -14.59 -39.23
N THR A 623 -48.79 -15.69 -39.35
CA THR A 623 -49.76 -15.89 -40.45
C THR A 623 -50.84 -14.81 -40.41
N PHE A 624 -51.35 -14.49 -39.22
CA PHE A 624 -52.36 -13.44 -39.02
C PHE A 624 -51.83 -12.04 -39.39
N TYR A 625 -50.61 -11.70 -38.97
CA TYR A 625 -49.98 -10.45 -39.36
C TYR A 625 -49.86 -10.33 -40.89
N VAL A 626 -49.31 -11.36 -41.53
CA VAL A 626 -49.08 -11.39 -42.98
C VAL A 626 -50.40 -11.26 -43.77
N ALA A 627 -51.47 -11.92 -43.33
CA ALA A 627 -52.79 -11.86 -43.97
C ALA A 627 -53.44 -10.47 -43.93
N ASN A 628 -52.98 -9.59 -43.05
CA ASN A 628 -53.50 -8.22 -42.87
C ASN A 628 -52.48 -7.14 -43.26
N ALA A 629 -51.34 -7.53 -43.84
CA ALA A 629 -50.26 -6.62 -44.17
C ALA A 629 -50.73 -5.54 -45.16
N SER A 630 -50.60 -4.28 -44.76
CA SER A 630 -50.95 -3.11 -45.56
C SER A 630 -50.08 -1.92 -45.18
N TRP A 631 -50.16 -0.83 -45.95
CA TRP A 631 -49.56 0.45 -45.57
C TRP A 631 -50.00 0.94 -44.17
N GLU A 632 -51.30 0.84 -43.85
CA GLU A 632 -51.86 1.32 -42.58
C GLU A 632 -51.64 0.37 -41.39
N ALA A 633 -51.42 -0.91 -41.67
CA ALA A 633 -51.18 -1.96 -40.68
C ALA A 633 -50.15 -2.97 -41.20
N PRO A 634 -48.85 -2.64 -41.20
CA PRO A 634 -47.82 -3.58 -41.60
C PRO A 634 -47.83 -4.83 -40.72
N ALA A 635 -47.47 -5.95 -41.33
CA ALA A 635 -47.13 -7.18 -40.64
C ALA A 635 -45.77 -7.03 -39.97
N VAL A 636 -45.70 -7.28 -38.66
CA VAL A 636 -44.41 -7.41 -37.97
C VAL A 636 -43.87 -8.80 -38.25
N MET A 637 -42.66 -8.87 -38.81
CA MET A 637 -41.98 -10.11 -39.14
C MET A 637 -41.12 -10.56 -37.97
N ASN A 638 -41.10 -11.86 -37.71
CA ASN A 638 -40.31 -12.46 -36.64
C ASN A 638 -38.79 -12.27 -36.85
N LEU A 639 -38.20 -11.36 -36.09
CA LEU A 639 -36.76 -11.27 -35.86
C LEU A 639 -36.39 -12.06 -34.60
N VAL A 640 -35.41 -12.94 -34.69
CA VAL A 640 -34.87 -13.63 -33.53
C VAL A 640 -34.15 -12.62 -32.64
N ASN A 641 -34.54 -12.56 -31.36
CA ASN A 641 -33.88 -11.73 -30.33
C ASN A 641 -33.74 -10.26 -30.78
N ALA A 642 -34.86 -9.68 -31.23
CA ALA A 642 -34.94 -8.33 -31.81
C ALA A 642 -34.64 -7.20 -30.79
N ASP A 643 -34.77 -7.52 -29.50
CA ASP A 643 -34.54 -6.65 -28.35
C ASP A 643 -33.18 -6.90 -27.66
N PHE A 644 -32.40 -7.87 -28.15
CA PHE A 644 -31.11 -8.29 -27.58
C PHE A 644 -31.17 -8.77 -26.12
N ALA A 645 -32.33 -9.25 -25.66
CA ALA A 645 -32.48 -9.92 -24.35
C ALA A 645 -31.50 -11.09 -24.17
N ASP A 646 -31.29 -11.88 -25.23
CA ASP A 646 -30.38 -13.03 -25.25
C ASP A 646 -29.07 -12.72 -26.01
N ASN A 647 -28.52 -11.53 -25.75
CA ASN A 647 -27.27 -11.03 -26.33
C ASN A 647 -27.25 -11.11 -27.86
N SER A 648 -26.29 -11.82 -28.47
CA SER A 648 -26.15 -11.96 -29.93
C SER A 648 -26.90 -13.17 -30.50
N THR A 649 -27.69 -13.89 -29.72
CA THR A 649 -28.39 -15.10 -30.19
C THR A 649 -29.24 -14.77 -31.41
N GLY A 650 -29.08 -15.52 -32.50
CA GLY A 650 -29.78 -15.28 -33.77
C GLY A 650 -29.15 -14.22 -34.69
N TRP A 651 -28.13 -13.48 -34.22
CA TRP A 651 -27.44 -12.45 -35.01
C TRP A 651 -26.02 -12.89 -35.39
N SER A 652 -25.68 -12.70 -36.66
CA SER A 652 -24.31 -12.85 -37.17
C SER A 652 -23.55 -11.56 -36.94
N ILE A 653 -22.56 -11.59 -36.05
CA ILE A 653 -21.70 -10.46 -35.70
C ILE A 653 -20.25 -10.73 -36.10
N ASP A 654 -19.43 -9.68 -36.24
CA ASP A 654 -17.99 -9.84 -36.44
C ASP A 654 -17.29 -10.43 -35.19
N ALA A 655 -16.37 -11.36 -35.42
CA ALA A 655 -15.73 -12.16 -34.37
C ALA A 655 -14.41 -11.55 -33.86
N ILE A 656 -14.47 -10.37 -33.25
CA ILE A 656 -13.28 -9.68 -32.70
C ILE A 656 -13.33 -9.69 -31.16
N GLY A 657 -12.31 -10.27 -30.52
CA GLY A 657 -12.20 -10.38 -29.06
C GLY A 657 -11.66 -9.13 -28.35
N GLY A 658 -11.75 -9.10 -27.02
CA GLY A 658 -11.21 -8.02 -26.18
C GLY A 658 -12.03 -6.74 -26.22
N THR A 659 -11.39 -5.58 -26.09
CA THR A 659 -12.07 -4.27 -26.05
C THR A 659 -12.74 -3.85 -27.36
N ALA A 660 -12.55 -4.62 -28.44
CA ALA A 660 -13.13 -4.41 -29.75
C ALA A 660 -14.36 -5.30 -30.04
N SER A 661 -14.84 -6.07 -29.06
CA SER A 661 -16.02 -6.91 -29.20
C SER A 661 -17.32 -6.12 -29.13
N TRP A 662 -18.38 -6.68 -29.71
CA TRP A 662 -19.75 -6.32 -29.36
C TRP A 662 -20.02 -6.61 -27.89
N LYS A 663 -20.78 -5.72 -27.26
CA LYS A 663 -21.20 -5.75 -25.86
C LYS A 663 -22.71 -5.61 -25.80
N PHE A 664 -23.30 -5.98 -24.66
CA PHE A 664 -24.74 -5.94 -24.43
C PHE A 664 -25.02 -5.25 -23.10
N GLY A 665 -26.02 -4.38 -23.08
CA GLY A 665 -26.35 -3.59 -21.90
C GLY A 665 -27.69 -2.89 -22.06
N THR A 666 -28.17 -2.29 -20.97
CA THR A 666 -29.44 -1.57 -20.95
C THR A 666 -29.13 -0.07 -20.95
N ILE A 667 -29.75 0.67 -21.87
CA ILE A 667 -29.67 2.14 -21.95
C ILE A 667 -31.02 2.71 -21.51
N ASP A 668 -30.99 3.66 -20.58
CA ASP A 668 -32.21 4.29 -20.08
C ASP A 668 -32.97 4.99 -21.21
N GLY A 669 -34.30 4.82 -21.24
CA GLY A 669 -35.18 5.33 -22.31
C GLY A 669 -35.08 4.63 -23.67
N VAL A 670 -34.07 3.77 -23.93
CA VAL A 670 -33.91 3.05 -25.20
C VAL A 670 -34.17 1.55 -25.06
N GLY A 671 -33.77 0.96 -23.93
CA GLY A 671 -33.89 -0.47 -23.65
C GLY A 671 -32.58 -1.24 -23.82
N ARG A 672 -32.68 -2.57 -23.96
CA ARG A 672 -31.51 -3.42 -24.12
C ARG A 672 -30.94 -3.28 -25.53
N THR A 673 -29.62 -3.16 -25.59
CA THR A 673 -28.90 -2.66 -26.76
C THR A 673 -27.65 -3.50 -27.00
N MET A 674 -27.40 -3.82 -28.27
CA MET A 674 -26.11 -4.35 -28.71
C MET A 674 -25.23 -3.17 -29.13
N TYR A 675 -24.01 -3.10 -28.63
CA TYR A 675 -23.15 -1.95 -28.87
C TYR A 675 -21.66 -2.27 -29.00
N PHE A 676 -21.00 -1.45 -29.80
CA PHE A 676 -19.57 -1.35 -29.91
C PHE A 676 -19.16 0.03 -29.41
N ASN A 677 -18.30 0.07 -28.38
CA ASN A 677 -17.75 1.30 -27.83
C ASN A 677 -16.28 1.09 -27.46
N ARG A 678 -15.39 1.81 -28.14
CA ARG A 678 -13.94 1.67 -28.03
C ARG A 678 -13.19 2.95 -28.44
N GLY A 679 -12.80 3.81 -27.49
CA GLY A 679 -11.77 4.88 -27.63
C GLY A 679 -11.93 5.89 -28.79
N ASN A 680 -11.57 7.16 -28.65
CA ASN A 680 -11.83 8.18 -29.70
C ASN A 680 -11.11 8.00 -31.06
N THR A 681 -10.19 7.04 -31.18
CA THR A 681 -9.40 6.77 -32.38
C THR A 681 -9.67 5.40 -33.02
N ALA A 682 -10.84 4.77 -32.80
CA ALA A 682 -11.13 3.46 -33.39
C ALA A 682 -11.54 3.53 -34.86
N TYR A 683 -11.04 2.55 -35.63
CA TYR A 683 -11.23 2.41 -37.08
C TYR A 683 -11.80 1.04 -37.47
N ASP A 684 -12.24 0.24 -36.50
CA ASP A 684 -12.66 -1.14 -36.74
C ASP A 684 -13.86 -1.20 -37.69
N ASN A 685 -13.84 -2.15 -38.62
CA ASN A 685 -15.03 -2.56 -39.36
C ASN A 685 -15.88 -3.46 -38.46
N LYS A 686 -17.20 -3.35 -38.60
CA LYS A 686 -18.20 -3.96 -37.73
C LYS A 686 -19.38 -4.41 -38.57
N TYR A 687 -19.98 -5.54 -38.26
CA TYR A 687 -21.28 -5.91 -38.84
C TYR A 687 -22.11 -6.66 -37.82
N ALA A 688 -23.42 -6.52 -37.97
CA ALA A 688 -24.41 -7.31 -37.25
C ALA A 688 -25.61 -7.50 -38.17
N TYR A 689 -25.96 -8.75 -38.48
CA TYR A 689 -27.07 -9.04 -39.38
C TYR A 689 -27.82 -10.33 -39.03
N GLN A 690 -29.04 -10.43 -39.56
CA GLN A 690 -29.87 -11.62 -39.49
C GLN A 690 -30.45 -11.94 -40.87
N ASP A 691 -30.44 -13.22 -41.26
CA ASP A 691 -31.17 -13.73 -42.40
C ASP A 691 -32.56 -14.17 -41.93
N VAL A 692 -33.60 -13.46 -42.36
CA VAL A 692 -34.97 -13.63 -41.90
C VAL A 692 -35.77 -14.36 -42.95
N LYS A 693 -36.37 -15.50 -42.60
CA LYS A 693 -37.18 -16.27 -43.53
C LYS A 693 -38.44 -15.51 -43.90
N VAL A 694 -38.75 -15.46 -45.19
CA VAL A 694 -39.96 -14.83 -45.75
C VAL A 694 -40.64 -15.76 -46.76
N GLU A 695 -41.95 -15.63 -46.92
CA GLU A 695 -42.75 -16.58 -47.71
C GLU A 695 -43.37 -15.97 -48.98
N GLN A 696 -43.28 -14.65 -49.16
CA GLN A 696 -43.92 -13.98 -50.30
C GLN A 696 -43.15 -12.73 -50.75
N PRO A 697 -43.21 -12.38 -52.06
CA PRO A 697 -42.74 -11.08 -52.56
C PRO A 697 -43.52 -9.90 -51.96
N GLY A 698 -42.95 -8.70 -52.04
CA GLY A 698 -43.60 -7.47 -51.59
C GLY A 698 -42.62 -6.44 -51.03
N VAL A 699 -43.14 -5.57 -50.16
CA VAL A 699 -42.36 -4.45 -49.59
C VAL A 699 -42.03 -4.71 -48.13
N TYR A 700 -40.74 -4.65 -47.82
CA TYR A 700 -40.18 -4.86 -46.48
C TYR A 700 -39.48 -3.61 -45.99
N GLU A 701 -39.60 -3.30 -44.70
CA GLU A 701 -38.87 -2.21 -44.07
C GLU A 701 -38.15 -2.72 -42.83
N PHE A 702 -36.83 -2.56 -42.80
CA PHE A 702 -36.05 -2.78 -41.59
C PHE A 702 -35.89 -1.47 -40.83
N PHE A 703 -36.28 -1.48 -39.56
CA PHE A 703 -36.22 -0.36 -38.66
C PHE A 703 -35.28 -0.67 -37.49
N ALA A 704 -34.49 0.31 -37.06
CA ALA A 704 -33.68 0.23 -35.86
C ALA A 704 -33.46 1.62 -35.23
N THR A 705 -33.40 1.67 -33.91
CA THR A 705 -32.92 2.83 -33.17
C THR A 705 -31.40 2.72 -33.02
N LEU A 706 -30.66 3.73 -33.47
CA LEU A 706 -29.20 3.67 -33.58
C LEU A 706 -28.52 4.88 -32.93
N ALA A 707 -27.30 4.66 -32.41
CA ALA A 707 -26.35 5.75 -32.17
C ALA A 707 -25.02 5.41 -32.85
N VAL A 708 -24.62 6.22 -33.83
CA VAL A 708 -23.44 5.96 -34.67
C VAL A 708 -22.64 7.24 -34.86
N HIS A 709 -21.51 7.35 -34.18
CA HIS A 709 -20.65 8.55 -34.20
C HIS A 709 -19.23 8.32 -33.69
N ASN A 710 -18.42 9.37 -33.76
CA ASN A 710 -17.27 9.53 -32.89
C ASN A 710 -17.65 10.28 -31.61
N SER A 711 -17.18 9.82 -30.46
CA SER A 711 -17.48 10.46 -29.17
C SER A 711 -17.08 11.95 -29.11
N GLN A 712 -16.10 12.40 -29.92
CA GLN A 712 -15.66 13.79 -29.97
C GLN A 712 -16.52 14.71 -30.87
N TRP A 713 -17.47 14.17 -31.63
CA TRP A 713 -18.29 14.97 -32.53
C TRP A 713 -19.30 15.81 -31.77
N SER A 714 -19.28 17.13 -32.00
CA SER A 714 -20.27 18.09 -31.51
C SER A 714 -21.23 18.56 -32.61
N SER A 715 -21.10 18.03 -33.83
CA SER A 715 -22.02 18.24 -34.95
C SER A 715 -21.93 17.07 -35.94
N ILE A 716 -23.00 16.85 -36.72
CA ILE A 716 -23.04 15.83 -37.79
C ILE A 716 -22.59 16.39 -39.15
N GLU A 717 -22.41 17.69 -39.29
CA GLU A 717 -22.12 18.34 -40.57
C GLU A 717 -20.74 17.90 -41.10
N GLY A 718 -20.71 17.36 -42.32
CA GLY A 718 -19.49 16.89 -42.98
C GLY A 718 -18.89 15.59 -42.42
N GLN A 719 -19.56 14.90 -41.48
CA GLN A 719 -19.11 13.63 -40.95
C GLN A 719 -19.48 12.47 -41.88
N VAL A 720 -18.57 11.51 -42.00
CA VAL A 720 -18.77 10.27 -42.78
C VAL A 720 -18.54 9.12 -41.82
N THR A 721 -19.54 8.25 -41.64
CA THR A 721 -19.46 7.11 -40.72
C THR A 721 -19.08 5.83 -41.45
N SER A 722 -19.36 5.76 -42.75
CA SER A 722 -19.30 4.56 -43.57
C SER A 722 -20.06 3.37 -42.94
N THR A 723 -21.03 3.65 -42.07
CA THR A 723 -21.86 2.67 -41.37
C THR A 723 -23.24 2.71 -41.96
N TYR A 724 -23.74 1.58 -42.42
CA TYR A 724 -24.97 1.48 -43.19
C TYR A 724 -25.96 0.58 -42.47
N LEU A 725 -27.18 1.08 -42.28
CA LEU A 725 -28.34 0.23 -42.03
C LEU A 725 -28.80 -0.32 -43.37
N TYR A 726 -29.20 -1.58 -43.44
CA TYR A 726 -29.58 -2.21 -44.70
C TYR A 726 -30.69 -3.25 -44.59
N ALA A 727 -31.41 -3.40 -45.70
CA ALA A 727 -32.36 -4.47 -45.97
C ALA A 727 -32.07 -4.98 -47.39
N ASN A 728 -31.59 -6.22 -47.50
CA ASN A 728 -31.01 -6.78 -48.72
C ASN A 728 -29.93 -5.86 -49.33
N LYS A 729 -30.11 -5.48 -50.61
CA LYS A 729 -29.20 -4.59 -51.35
C LYS A 729 -29.43 -3.11 -51.04
N ASP A 730 -30.57 -2.76 -50.46
CA ASP A 730 -30.94 -1.39 -50.15
C ASP A 730 -30.30 -1.00 -48.82
N SER A 731 -29.73 0.20 -48.74
CA SER A 731 -29.04 0.67 -47.54
C SER A 731 -29.00 2.18 -47.44
N ILE A 732 -28.91 2.69 -46.21
CA ILE A 732 -28.69 4.11 -45.92
C ILE A 732 -27.48 4.24 -44.98
N GLU A 733 -26.66 5.28 -45.18
CA GLU A 733 -25.62 5.62 -44.22
C GLU A 733 -26.26 6.23 -42.96
N VAL A 734 -25.83 5.79 -41.79
CA VAL A 734 -26.36 6.22 -40.50
C VAL A 734 -25.33 7.06 -39.75
N CYS A 735 -25.75 8.22 -39.26
CA CYS A 735 -24.90 9.14 -38.51
C CYS A 735 -25.75 9.87 -37.47
N THR A 736 -25.31 9.87 -36.22
CA THR A 736 -25.98 10.60 -35.14
C THR A 736 -25.03 11.57 -34.45
N LEU A 737 -25.56 12.45 -33.60
CA LEU A 737 -24.76 13.43 -32.87
C LEU A 737 -24.06 12.77 -31.67
N GLY A 738 -22.73 12.92 -31.60
CA GLY A 738 -21.92 12.48 -30.47
C GLY A 738 -22.04 13.41 -29.24
N PRO A 739 -21.52 12.98 -28.07
CA PRO A 739 -21.55 13.79 -26.85
C PRO A 739 -20.60 15.00 -26.88
N GLY A 740 -19.68 15.10 -27.85
CA GLY A 740 -18.72 16.20 -27.95
C GLY A 740 -17.59 16.16 -26.92
N GLU A 741 -17.42 15.04 -26.20
CA GLU A 741 -16.42 14.86 -25.16
C GLU A 741 -15.60 13.57 -25.38
N PRO A 742 -14.32 13.54 -24.98
CA PRO A 742 -13.45 12.37 -25.17
C PRO A 742 -13.74 11.19 -24.21
N THR A 743 -14.86 11.20 -23.47
CA THR A 743 -15.18 10.18 -22.46
C THR A 743 -16.05 9.06 -23.05
N ALA A 744 -15.74 7.80 -22.72
CA ALA A 744 -16.47 6.63 -23.23
C ALA A 744 -17.79 6.32 -22.48
N GLN A 745 -18.18 7.15 -21.51
CA GLN A 745 -19.29 6.87 -20.60
C GLN A 745 -20.63 7.49 -21.00
N VAL A 746 -20.64 8.45 -21.93
CA VAL A 746 -21.86 9.11 -22.41
C VAL A 746 -22.10 8.75 -23.87
N VAL A 747 -23.29 8.24 -24.19
CA VAL A 747 -23.58 7.64 -25.52
C VAL A 747 -23.92 8.67 -26.60
N GLY A 748 -24.27 9.91 -26.25
CA GLY A 748 -24.74 10.91 -27.22
C GLY A 748 -26.20 10.68 -27.63
N SER A 749 -26.57 11.09 -28.85
CA SER A 749 -27.95 10.98 -29.35
C SER A 749 -28.24 9.64 -30.03
N PHE A 750 -29.45 9.15 -29.79
CA PHE A 750 -30.08 8.08 -30.55
C PHE A 750 -31.06 8.69 -31.54
N ASP A 751 -31.20 8.07 -32.71
CA ASP A 751 -32.22 8.40 -33.70
C ASP A 751 -32.75 7.12 -34.35
N ASP A 752 -33.92 7.23 -34.96
CA ASP A 752 -34.62 6.12 -35.59
C ASP A 752 -34.34 6.11 -37.10
N PHE A 753 -33.90 4.96 -37.60
CA PHE A 753 -33.55 4.76 -39.00
C PHE A 753 -34.32 3.60 -39.59
N SER A 754 -34.69 3.71 -40.85
CA SER A 754 -35.31 2.62 -41.58
C SER A 754 -34.88 2.52 -43.04
N VAL A 755 -34.91 1.30 -43.56
CA VAL A 755 -34.60 0.99 -44.96
C VAL A 755 -35.70 0.14 -45.55
N VAL A 756 -36.29 0.63 -46.64
CA VAL A 756 -37.31 -0.07 -47.40
C VAL A 756 -36.66 -0.83 -48.55
N SER A 757 -36.97 -2.12 -48.67
CA SER A 757 -36.57 -2.98 -49.77
C SER A 757 -37.80 -3.58 -50.46
N LYS A 758 -37.81 -3.51 -51.80
CA LYS A 758 -38.87 -4.07 -52.65
C LYS A 758 -38.37 -5.36 -53.29
N VAL A 759 -39.00 -6.47 -52.97
CA VAL A 759 -38.62 -7.81 -53.45
C VAL A 759 -39.69 -8.31 -54.42
N THR A 760 -39.35 -8.47 -55.70
CA THR A 760 -40.30 -8.94 -56.73
C THR A 760 -40.35 -10.46 -56.82
N ASP A 761 -39.25 -11.15 -56.49
CA ASP A 761 -39.19 -12.60 -56.40
C ASP A 761 -38.27 -12.99 -55.23
N ILE A 762 -38.82 -13.71 -54.26
CA ILE A 762 -38.09 -14.19 -53.08
C ILE A 762 -37.12 -15.33 -53.40
N ASN A 763 -37.17 -15.92 -54.61
CA ASN A 763 -36.24 -16.97 -55.03
C ASN A 763 -35.07 -16.45 -55.85
N ASP A 764 -35.10 -15.16 -56.23
CA ASP A 764 -34.06 -14.52 -57.01
C ASP A 764 -32.89 -14.09 -56.10
N THR A 765 -31.79 -14.85 -56.13
CA THR A 765 -30.60 -14.57 -55.32
C THR A 765 -29.84 -13.31 -55.74
N GLU A 766 -30.25 -12.63 -56.81
CA GLU A 766 -29.78 -11.26 -57.10
C GLU A 766 -30.54 -10.19 -56.29
N GLN A 767 -31.71 -10.53 -55.74
CA GLN A 767 -32.55 -9.65 -54.92
C GLN A 767 -32.47 -9.98 -53.43
N VAL A 768 -32.28 -11.26 -53.10
CA VAL A 768 -32.17 -11.77 -51.73
C VAL A 768 -30.85 -12.52 -51.49
N PRO A 769 -30.32 -12.57 -50.25
CA PRO A 769 -29.08 -13.30 -49.93
C PRO A 769 -29.16 -14.80 -50.25
N VAL A 770 -30.33 -15.41 -50.04
CA VAL A 770 -30.66 -16.82 -50.24
C VAL A 770 -32.15 -16.89 -50.56
N ALA A 771 -32.55 -17.81 -51.44
CA ALA A 771 -33.96 -18.01 -51.76
C ALA A 771 -34.82 -18.19 -50.50
N GLY A 772 -35.85 -17.34 -50.35
CA GLY A 772 -36.78 -17.32 -49.23
C GLY A 772 -36.29 -16.58 -47.98
N TYR A 773 -35.20 -15.81 -48.04
CA TYR A 773 -34.68 -15.05 -46.90
C TYR A 773 -34.38 -13.59 -47.24
N ILE A 774 -34.64 -12.68 -46.32
CA ILE A 774 -34.22 -11.27 -46.42
C ILE A 774 -33.12 -11.03 -45.40
N ARG A 775 -32.01 -10.38 -45.79
CA ARG A 775 -30.97 -9.98 -44.84
C ARG A 775 -31.25 -8.59 -44.33
N VAL A 776 -31.24 -8.43 -43.02
CA VAL A 776 -31.36 -7.13 -42.37
C VAL A 776 -30.25 -6.94 -41.35
N GLY A 777 -29.81 -5.70 -41.17
CA GLY A 777 -28.79 -5.41 -40.18
C GLY A 777 -28.07 -4.11 -40.44
N LEU A 778 -26.89 -4.00 -39.84
CA LEU A 778 -25.97 -2.90 -40.10
C LEU A 778 -24.57 -3.41 -40.43
N GLU A 779 -23.84 -2.64 -41.21
CA GLU A 779 -22.43 -2.88 -41.46
C GLU A 779 -21.63 -1.58 -41.65
N LYS A 780 -20.43 -1.56 -41.10
CA LYS A 780 -19.44 -0.51 -41.33
C LYS A 780 -18.45 -0.98 -42.39
N ARG A 781 -18.50 -0.31 -43.55
CA ARG A 781 -17.72 -0.63 -44.75
C ARG A 781 -16.45 0.25 -44.80
N PRO A 782 -15.37 -0.20 -45.47
CA PRO A 782 -14.27 0.70 -45.82
C PRO A 782 -14.75 1.86 -46.71
N LEU A 783 -14.08 2.99 -46.59
CA LEU A 783 -14.23 4.13 -47.49
C LEU A 783 -13.75 3.77 -48.91
N PRO A 784 -14.17 4.52 -49.95
CA PRO A 784 -13.79 4.24 -51.34
C PRO A 784 -12.27 4.23 -51.61
N ASP A 785 -11.48 4.89 -50.77
CA ASP A 785 -10.01 4.92 -50.85
C ASP A 785 -9.33 3.74 -50.12
N GLY A 786 -10.12 2.83 -49.54
CA GLY A 786 -9.65 1.66 -48.80
C GLY A 786 -9.31 1.94 -47.32
N THR A 787 -9.49 3.17 -46.84
CA THR A 787 -9.35 3.51 -45.41
C THR A 787 -10.65 3.27 -44.64
N ASN A 788 -10.63 3.35 -43.31
CA ASN A 788 -11.84 3.22 -42.49
C ASN A 788 -12.22 4.55 -41.84
N ALA A 789 -13.51 4.81 -41.68
CA ALA A 789 -13.99 5.99 -40.94
C ALA A 789 -13.76 5.84 -39.43
N VAL A 790 -13.51 6.97 -38.75
CA VAL A 790 -13.21 7.04 -37.31
C VAL A 790 -14.51 7.04 -36.48
N VAL A 791 -15.19 5.90 -36.46
CA VAL A 791 -16.42 5.69 -35.67
C VAL A 791 -16.10 4.73 -34.53
N ASN A 792 -16.21 5.24 -33.31
CA ASN A 792 -15.88 4.49 -32.09
C ASN A 792 -17.10 4.06 -31.28
N MET A 793 -18.30 4.53 -31.64
CA MET A 793 -19.56 4.21 -30.97
C MET A 793 -20.58 3.79 -32.02
N ILE A 794 -21.05 2.54 -31.93
CA ILE A 794 -22.14 1.98 -32.74
C ILE A 794 -23.08 1.24 -31.79
N TYR A 795 -24.31 1.72 -31.66
CA TYR A 795 -25.35 1.13 -30.82
C TYR A 795 -26.54 0.78 -31.72
N ILE A 796 -27.11 -0.40 -31.52
CA ILE A 796 -28.35 -0.84 -32.19
C ILE A 796 -29.34 -1.40 -31.16
N ALA A 797 -30.56 -0.88 -31.20
CA ALA A 797 -31.67 -1.26 -30.33
C ALA A 797 -32.99 -1.25 -31.12
N ASN A 798 -34.05 -1.79 -30.50
CA ASN A 798 -35.44 -1.72 -30.98
C ASN A 798 -35.63 -2.15 -32.44
N THR A 799 -34.96 -3.23 -32.86
CA THR A 799 -34.99 -3.67 -34.25
C THR A 799 -36.35 -4.26 -34.62
N LYS A 800 -36.85 -3.93 -35.81
CA LYS A 800 -38.12 -4.45 -36.35
C LYS A 800 -38.00 -4.67 -37.85
N LEU A 801 -38.59 -5.75 -38.35
CA LEU A 801 -38.81 -5.94 -39.77
C LEU A 801 -40.30 -5.89 -40.03
N LEU A 802 -40.72 -4.96 -40.87
CA LEU A 802 -42.12 -4.75 -41.25
C LEU A 802 -42.33 -5.24 -42.67
N TYR A 803 -43.50 -5.82 -42.95
CA TYR A 803 -43.95 -6.20 -44.28
C TYR A 803 -45.28 -5.51 -44.58
N TYR A 804 -45.34 -4.80 -45.72
CA TYR A 804 -46.47 -3.93 -46.05
C TYR A 804 -47.44 -4.51 -47.09
N GLY A 805 -47.24 -5.75 -47.53
CA GLY A 805 -48.04 -6.35 -48.61
C GLY A 805 -47.36 -6.27 -49.97
N SER A 806 -48.16 -6.40 -51.04
CA SER A 806 -47.64 -6.39 -52.40
C SER A 806 -47.07 -5.01 -52.79
N ILE A 807 -46.20 -4.98 -53.79
CA ILE A 807 -45.61 -3.72 -54.29
C ILE A 807 -46.71 -2.79 -54.84
N GLU A 808 -47.72 -3.34 -55.50
CA GLU A 808 -48.82 -2.58 -56.09
C GLU A 808 -49.69 -1.90 -55.01
N ASP A 809 -50.03 -2.63 -53.94
CA ASP A 809 -50.83 -2.10 -52.84
C ASP A 809 -50.08 -1.01 -52.06
N TYR A 810 -48.76 -1.21 -51.88
CA TYR A 810 -47.89 -0.24 -51.20
C TYR A 810 -47.76 1.08 -51.98
N GLU A 811 -47.61 1.01 -53.31
CA GLU A 811 -47.43 2.21 -54.15
C GLU A 811 -48.73 3.00 -54.36
N THR A 812 -49.88 2.32 -54.34
CA THR A 812 -51.19 2.95 -54.53
C THR A 812 -51.82 3.41 -53.21
N GLY A 813 -51.42 2.83 -52.07
CA GLY A 813 -52.00 3.07 -50.75
C GLY A 813 -53.43 2.57 -50.61
N VAL A 814 -53.91 1.73 -51.53
CA VAL A 814 -55.28 1.19 -51.56
C VAL A 814 -55.22 -0.32 -51.50
N THR A 815 -55.63 -0.91 -50.38
CA THR A 815 -55.62 -2.37 -50.17
C THR A 815 -56.97 -3.05 -50.44
N ASP A 816 -58.04 -2.29 -50.71
CA ASP A 816 -59.37 -2.83 -51.04
C ASP A 816 -60.11 -1.91 -52.01
N VAL A 817 -60.41 -2.41 -53.22
CA VAL A 817 -61.46 -1.84 -54.08
C VAL A 817 -62.76 -2.59 -53.78
N GLU A 818 -63.57 -2.08 -52.87
CA GLU A 818 -64.97 -2.48 -52.81
C GLU A 818 -65.65 -2.02 -54.12
N VAL A 819 -66.17 -2.98 -54.90
CA VAL A 819 -67.10 -2.66 -55.98
C VAL A 819 -68.38 -2.15 -55.33
N VAL A 820 -68.51 -0.83 -55.22
CA VAL A 820 -69.74 -0.19 -54.76
C VAL A 820 -70.85 -0.54 -55.75
N ASP A 821 -71.91 -1.18 -55.24
CA ASP A 821 -73.11 -1.52 -55.99
C ASP A 821 -73.73 -0.22 -56.54
N THR A 822 -73.48 0.09 -57.82
CA THR A 822 -73.93 1.36 -58.41
C THR A 822 -75.40 1.26 -58.77
N THR A 823 -76.25 1.90 -57.98
CA THR A 823 -77.64 2.10 -58.36
C THR A 823 -77.76 3.08 -59.52
N PHE A 824 -78.75 2.86 -60.38
CA PHE A 824 -79.00 3.65 -61.57
C PHE A 824 -80.49 3.97 -61.76
N ASP A 825 -80.76 5.04 -62.48
CA ASP A 825 -82.09 5.40 -62.94
C ASP A 825 -82.36 4.80 -64.33
N VAL A 826 -83.58 4.35 -64.55
CA VAL A 826 -84.04 3.75 -65.80
C VAL A 826 -85.03 4.68 -66.47
N TYR A 827 -84.80 4.99 -67.75
CA TYR A 827 -85.66 5.84 -68.57
C TYR A 827 -86.22 5.06 -69.77
N ASN A 828 -87.38 5.43 -70.30
CA ASN A 828 -87.84 4.91 -71.58
C ASN A 828 -87.23 5.70 -72.76
N LEU A 829 -87.47 5.26 -74.00
CA LEU A 829 -86.95 5.94 -75.21
C LEU A 829 -87.44 7.38 -75.38
N ASN A 830 -88.52 7.78 -74.71
CA ASN A 830 -89.03 9.16 -74.72
C ASN A 830 -88.37 10.03 -73.63
N GLY A 831 -87.39 9.51 -72.90
CA GLY A 831 -86.68 10.23 -71.84
C GLY A 831 -87.44 10.34 -70.52
N MET A 832 -88.56 9.65 -70.36
CA MET A 832 -89.29 9.61 -69.08
C MET A 832 -88.66 8.58 -68.14
N LYS A 833 -88.39 8.99 -66.90
CA LYS A 833 -87.91 8.10 -65.84
C LYS A 833 -89.01 7.09 -65.49
N VAL A 834 -88.72 5.81 -65.65
CA VAL A 834 -89.65 4.71 -65.34
C VAL A 834 -89.32 3.99 -64.04
N ARG A 835 -88.06 4.11 -63.57
CA ARG A 835 -87.62 3.57 -62.28
C ARG A 835 -86.38 4.32 -61.80
N SER A 836 -86.18 4.45 -60.50
CA SER A 836 -85.04 5.17 -59.93
C SER A 836 -84.29 4.34 -58.89
N ASN A 837 -82.99 4.59 -58.77
CA ASN A 837 -82.12 4.03 -57.75
C ASN A 837 -82.17 2.49 -57.67
N VAL A 838 -82.10 1.82 -58.82
CA VAL A 838 -82.15 0.35 -58.91
C VAL A 838 -80.79 -0.22 -59.27
N ASN A 839 -80.53 -1.46 -58.87
CA ASN A 839 -79.36 -2.24 -59.26
C ASN A 839 -79.68 -3.32 -60.32
N SER A 840 -80.94 -3.43 -60.76
CA SER A 840 -81.39 -4.38 -61.80
C SER A 840 -82.52 -3.83 -62.67
N LEU A 841 -82.63 -4.36 -63.90
CA LEU A 841 -83.73 -4.13 -64.84
C LEU A 841 -84.88 -5.15 -64.69
N ASP A 842 -84.77 -6.09 -63.75
CA ASP A 842 -85.76 -7.14 -63.53
C ASP A 842 -87.10 -6.57 -63.03
N GLY A 843 -88.19 -7.09 -63.57
CA GLY A 843 -89.56 -6.64 -63.31
C GLY A 843 -90.04 -5.48 -64.20
N LEU A 844 -89.20 -4.97 -65.11
CA LEU A 844 -89.66 -4.06 -66.16
C LEU A 844 -90.38 -4.83 -67.28
N ALA A 845 -91.37 -4.19 -67.88
CA ALA A 845 -92.05 -4.74 -69.05
C ALA A 845 -91.09 -4.87 -70.24
N LYS A 846 -91.34 -5.84 -71.13
CA LYS A 846 -90.53 -6.05 -72.34
C LYS A 846 -90.45 -4.76 -73.18
N GLY A 847 -89.24 -4.31 -73.49
CA GLY A 847 -89.02 -3.03 -74.15
C GLY A 847 -87.57 -2.56 -74.12
N ILE A 848 -87.33 -1.38 -74.70
CA ILE A 848 -86.01 -0.73 -74.72
C ILE A 848 -85.98 0.42 -73.72
N TYR A 849 -84.99 0.39 -72.82
CA TYR A 849 -84.77 1.38 -71.78
C TYR A 849 -83.40 2.03 -71.91
N ILE A 850 -83.22 3.20 -71.30
CA ILE A 850 -81.97 3.92 -71.22
C ILE A 850 -81.50 3.91 -69.77
N VAL A 851 -80.29 3.41 -69.54
CA VAL A 851 -79.59 3.41 -68.26
C VAL A 851 -78.23 4.04 -68.49
N ASN A 852 -77.89 5.07 -67.72
CA ASN A 852 -76.61 5.78 -67.83
C ASN A 852 -76.23 6.14 -69.28
N GLY A 853 -77.21 6.59 -70.07
CA GLY A 853 -77.03 7.01 -71.47
C GLY A 853 -76.92 5.89 -72.50
N LYS A 854 -76.99 4.61 -72.09
CA LYS A 854 -76.93 3.43 -72.99
C LYS A 854 -78.30 2.74 -73.09
N LYS A 855 -78.60 2.19 -74.27
CA LYS A 855 -79.86 1.47 -74.53
C LYS A 855 -79.75 0.01 -74.10
N TYR A 856 -80.72 -0.48 -73.33
CA TYR A 856 -80.84 -1.85 -72.86
C TYR A 856 -82.18 -2.45 -73.30
N VAL A 857 -82.18 -3.69 -73.74
CA VAL A 857 -83.38 -4.41 -74.17
C VAL A 857 -83.79 -5.39 -73.07
N VAL A 858 -84.96 -5.18 -72.47
CA VAL A 858 -85.60 -6.13 -71.55
C VAL A 858 -86.51 -7.02 -72.40
N LYS A 859 -86.23 -8.33 -72.39
CA LYS A 859 -86.82 -9.33 -73.32
C LYS A 859 -88.00 -10.09 -72.78
#